data_AF-A0A3B3ZGV8-F1
#
_entry.id   AF-A0A3B3ZGV8-F1
#
_cell.length_a   1.000
_cell.length_b   1.000
_cell.length_c   1.000
_cell.angle_alpha   90.00
_cell.angle_beta   90.00
_cell.angle_gamma   90.00
#
_symmetry.space_group_name_H-M   'P 1'
#
loop_
_entity.id
_entity.type
_entity.pdbx_description
1 polymer ?
#
loop_
_entity_poly.entity_id
_entity_poly.type
_entity_poly.pdbx_seq_one_letter_code
_entity_poly.pdbx_strand_id
1 'polypeptide(L)'
;MLIYENVRWGQSVAQYYEQEETLCGDVLLTAAFISYAGSFSKKYRRELLDHMWMPFLHPVSMLTDDAMVAQWNNEGLPGDKMSTQNATILTNCERWPLLIDPQLQGIKWIKSRFGSSLKVVSLGYVDVIEQAVVAGETVLIENLEETIDPVIDPLLGRHTIKKGSCIKVGDKECYFHPGFRLILHTKLANPHYKPEIQAQTTLINFTVTRDGLEDQLLAQVVNQERPDLEHLKVHFLELTKQQNMFKIELKLLEDELLTRLSAAESNFLGDNVLVEKLETTKHTAAEIEMKVQEAKVNEVKINEAREHYRPVAVRASLLYFIMNDLNKINAMYQFSLKVNNNQTVCVNKYTVCRGLFERDKLTFTAQLAFQVSLCVRVMSFTDEFRGLDRDIEGSPKRWKKIVESECPEKEKFPQEWKGKSALQKLIIIRAIRPDRMTYALRNFVEEKLGVKYTEGRKTDFAKSFRESGPASPVFFILSPGVDPLKDIQFNFKWIAFSLQNIHLVGRWLGSLEKLLERCCEGSHPDYRVFMSGILENAIKITNEPPTGMHANLHAALDNFDQDILDQCSREQEFKTILFSLCYFHACVAERRKFGPQGWNRKYPFNTGDLTISVNVLYNYLEANVPWEDLRYLFGEIMYGGHITDDWDRRLCRTYLEEYMQPNQVLYCSHHFPSSHFQGYHDFIDEMLPHESPVHYGLHPNAEIEFLTVTSDALFHTLLELQSPDAVMGEGASQTLEEKVSGLTLYDKLVFTMILT
;
A
#
# COMPACT_ATOMS: atom_id res chain seq x y z
N MET A 1 3.62 2.94 63.92
CA MET A 1 3.71 2.07 62.73
C MET A 1 2.44 1.23 62.56
N LEU A 2 2.12 0.28 63.43
CA LEU A 2 0.94 -0.60 63.31
C LEU A 2 -0.43 0.12 63.25
N ILE A 3 -0.57 1.29 63.89
CA ILE A 3 -1.81 2.10 63.83
C ILE A 3 -2.05 2.68 62.43
N TYR A 4 -0.99 3.16 61.76
CA TYR A 4 -1.08 3.66 60.38
C TYR A 4 -1.40 2.52 59.41
N GLU A 5 -0.83 1.35 59.67
CA GLU A 5 -1.04 0.15 58.88
C GLU A 5 -2.48 -0.35 58.96
N ASN A 6 -3.06 -0.34 60.16
CA ASN A 6 -4.46 -0.65 60.40
C ASN A 6 -5.40 0.31 59.64
N VAL A 7 -5.10 1.62 59.61
CA VAL A 7 -5.90 2.60 58.84
C VAL A 7 -5.84 2.32 57.33
N ARG A 8 -4.65 2.00 56.80
CA ARG A 8 -4.48 1.68 55.37
C ARG A 8 -5.18 0.38 54.99
N TRP A 9 -5.05 -0.67 55.80
CA TRP A 9 -5.80 -1.91 55.59
C TRP A 9 -7.31 -1.67 55.67
N GLY A 10 -7.78 -0.84 56.61
CA GLY A 10 -9.18 -0.42 56.67
C GLY A 10 -9.66 0.28 55.40
N GLN A 11 -8.83 1.12 54.78
CA GLN A 11 -9.13 1.77 53.49
C GLN A 11 -9.14 0.76 52.33
N SER A 12 -8.17 -0.15 52.24
CA SER A 12 -8.17 -1.20 51.20
C SER A 12 -9.35 -2.14 51.33
N VAL A 13 -9.73 -2.50 52.56
CA VAL A 13 -10.92 -3.31 52.84
C VAL A 13 -12.19 -2.57 52.40
N ALA A 14 -12.31 -1.27 52.68
CA ALA A 14 -13.42 -0.47 52.20
C ALA A 14 -13.51 -0.44 50.66
N GLN A 15 -12.36 -0.29 49.98
CA GLN A 15 -12.29 -0.36 48.52
C GLN A 15 -12.68 -1.75 47.98
N TYR A 16 -12.28 -2.82 48.65
CA TYR A 16 -12.68 -4.18 48.25
C TYR A 16 -14.17 -4.41 48.44
N TYR A 17 -14.80 -3.86 49.48
CA TYR A 17 -16.25 -3.91 49.64
C TYR A 17 -16.98 -3.14 48.53
N GLU A 18 -16.48 -1.97 48.13
CA GLU A 18 -17.03 -1.24 46.97
C GLU A 18 -16.87 -2.03 45.66
N GLN A 19 -15.73 -2.69 45.47
CA GLN A 19 -15.48 -3.54 44.28
C GLN A 19 -16.31 -4.83 44.30
N GLU A 20 -16.58 -5.41 45.47
CA GLU A 20 -17.40 -6.61 45.61
C GLU A 20 -18.82 -6.38 45.06
N GLU A 21 -19.38 -5.18 45.25
CA GLU A 21 -20.70 -4.82 44.74
C GLU A 21 -20.75 -4.75 43.20
N THR A 22 -19.66 -4.35 42.53
CA THR A 22 -19.61 -4.22 41.05
C THR A 22 -19.02 -5.43 40.34
N LEU A 23 -18.34 -6.33 41.07
CA LEU A 23 -17.54 -7.42 40.53
C LEU A 23 -18.29 -8.31 39.54
N CYS A 24 -19.55 -8.66 39.82
CA CYS A 24 -20.33 -9.51 38.93
C CYS A 24 -20.58 -8.84 37.57
N GLY A 25 -20.81 -7.52 37.56
CA GLY A 25 -20.98 -6.74 36.33
C GLY A 25 -19.66 -6.60 35.58
N ASP A 26 -18.57 -6.32 36.29
CA ASP A 26 -17.22 -6.18 35.73
C ASP A 26 -16.74 -7.47 35.05
N VAL A 27 -16.93 -8.62 35.71
CA VAL A 27 -16.58 -9.93 35.17
C VAL A 27 -17.44 -10.28 33.95
N LEU A 28 -18.74 -10.00 34.00
CA LEU A 28 -19.64 -10.25 32.87
C LEU A 28 -19.24 -9.43 31.63
N LEU A 29 -18.98 -8.13 31.81
CA LEU A 29 -18.57 -7.24 30.73
C LEU A 29 -17.22 -7.68 30.15
N THR A 30 -16.27 -8.03 31.01
CA THR A 30 -14.94 -8.49 30.62
C THR A 30 -15.01 -9.82 29.86
N ALA A 31 -15.79 -10.78 30.34
CA ALA A 31 -16.00 -12.06 29.68
C ALA A 31 -16.70 -11.88 28.31
N ALA A 32 -17.70 -11.00 28.23
CA ALA A 32 -18.37 -10.67 26.97
C ALA A 32 -17.39 -10.01 25.99
N PHE A 33 -16.54 -9.09 26.46
CA PHE A 33 -15.54 -8.43 25.64
C PHE A 33 -14.51 -9.43 25.09
N ILE A 34 -13.93 -10.30 25.92
CA ILE A 34 -12.99 -11.33 25.47
C ILE A 34 -13.62 -12.31 24.48
N SER A 35 -14.89 -12.67 24.70
CA SER A 35 -15.55 -13.69 23.88
C SER A 35 -16.00 -13.16 22.51
N TYR A 36 -16.45 -11.90 22.43
CA TYR A 36 -17.15 -11.38 21.25
C TYR A 36 -16.47 -10.18 20.60
N ALA A 37 -15.75 -9.34 21.34
CA ALA A 37 -15.23 -8.09 20.80
C ALA A 37 -14.06 -8.29 19.81
N GLY A 38 -13.40 -9.45 19.87
CA GLY A 38 -12.16 -9.74 19.14
C GLY A 38 -12.22 -9.50 17.63
N SER A 39 -13.32 -9.86 16.96
CA SER A 39 -13.46 -9.72 15.50
C SER A 39 -13.77 -8.29 15.04
N PHE A 40 -14.29 -7.44 15.93
CA PHE A 40 -14.83 -6.13 15.56
C PHE A 40 -13.81 -5.00 15.53
N SER A 41 -14.14 -3.94 14.79
CA SER A 41 -13.33 -2.73 14.67
C SER A 41 -13.36 -1.85 15.93
N LYS A 42 -12.38 -0.95 16.06
CA LYS A 42 -12.28 0.03 17.17
C LYS A 42 -13.57 0.81 17.39
N LYS A 43 -14.20 1.29 16.31
CA LYS A 43 -15.44 2.09 16.36
C LYS A 43 -16.60 1.25 16.90
N TYR A 44 -16.79 0.05 16.36
CA TYR A 44 -17.88 -0.82 16.79
C TYR A 44 -17.68 -1.32 18.23
N ARG A 45 -16.44 -1.59 18.66
CA ARG A 45 -16.15 -1.91 20.06
C ARG A 45 -16.54 -0.80 21.02
N ARG A 46 -16.27 0.47 20.67
CA ARG A 46 -16.72 1.62 21.47
C ARG A 46 -18.23 1.74 21.48
N GLU A 47 -18.90 1.54 20.35
CA GLU A 47 -20.35 1.60 20.29
C GLU A 47 -21.00 0.50 21.14
N LEU A 48 -20.50 -0.74 21.05
CA LEU A 48 -20.89 -1.85 21.91
C LEU A 48 -20.70 -1.50 23.39
N LEU A 49 -19.49 -1.06 23.77
CA LEU A 49 -19.15 -0.77 25.15
C LEU A 49 -19.91 0.45 25.67
N ASP A 50 -19.75 1.61 25.03
CA ASP A 50 -20.18 2.90 25.55
C ASP A 50 -21.70 3.12 25.41
N HIS A 51 -22.30 2.63 24.32
CA HIS A 51 -23.71 2.89 24.00
C HIS A 51 -24.63 1.70 24.24
N MET A 52 -24.13 0.47 24.24
CA MET A 52 -24.98 -0.71 24.42
C MET A 52 -24.74 -1.48 25.71
N TRP A 53 -23.52 -1.56 26.24
CA TRP A 53 -23.22 -2.38 27.43
C TRP A 53 -23.09 -1.53 28.69
N MET A 54 -22.35 -0.42 28.65
CA MET A 54 -22.14 0.49 29.79
C MET A 54 -23.42 1.12 30.36
N PRO A 55 -24.47 1.42 29.56
CA PRO A 55 -25.73 1.91 30.14
C PRO A 55 -26.41 0.92 31.07
N PHE A 56 -26.04 -0.36 31.00
CA PHE A 56 -26.59 -1.43 31.83
C PHE A 56 -25.58 -1.94 32.89
N LEU A 57 -24.29 -1.59 32.78
CA LEU A 57 -23.19 -2.09 33.62
C LEU A 57 -22.11 -0.98 33.80
N HIS A 58 -21.77 -0.58 35.03
CA HIS A 58 -20.69 0.41 35.27
C HIS A 58 -19.28 -0.18 34.99
N PRO A 59 -18.29 0.62 34.52
CA PRO A 59 -16.99 0.12 34.03
C PRO A 59 -15.87 0.10 35.10
N VAL A 60 -14.64 -0.41 34.91
CA VAL A 60 -13.95 -1.54 34.23
C VAL A 60 -12.49 -1.37 34.65
N SER A 61 -11.88 -2.31 35.39
CA SER A 61 -10.42 -2.48 35.35
C SER A 61 -10.12 -3.51 34.25
N MET A 62 -9.27 -3.16 33.29
CA MET A 62 -8.81 -4.17 32.32
C MET A 62 -8.06 -5.25 33.10
N LEU A 63 -8.18 -6.52 32.65
CA LEU A 63 -7.40 -7.67 33.15
C LEU A 63 -5.88 -7.54 32.97
N THR A 64 -5.41 -6.34 32.66
CA THR A 64 -4.03 -6.02 32.31
C THR A 64 -3.62 -4.80 33.09
N ASP A 65 -2.49 -4.92 33.77
CA ASP A 65 -1.81 -3.81 34.38
C ASP A 65 -0.85 -3.13 33.39
N ASP A 66 -0.42 -1.91 33.73
CA ASP A 66 0.50 -1.14 32.90
C ASP A 66 1.86 -1.85 32.72
N ALA A 67 2.22 -2.73 33.64
CA ALA A 67 3.44 -3.53 33.56
C ALA A 67 3.36 -4.58 32.44
N MET A 68 2.24 -5.30 32.32
CA MET A 68 2.00 -6.25 31.23
C MET A 68 1.95 -5.55 29.87
N VAL A 69 1.32 -4.37 29.78
CA VAL A 69 1.27 -3.59 28.54
C VAL A 69 2.68 -3.14 28.13
N ALA A 70 3.49 -2.67 29.08
CA ALA A 70 4.88 -2.30 28.82
C ALA A 70 5.72 -3.51 28.36
N GLN A 71 5.50 -4.69 28.95
CA GLN A 71 6.15 -5.92 28.51
C GLN A 71 5.79 -6.25 27.06
N TRP A 72 4.52 -6.20 26.67
CA TRP A 72 4.11 -6.50 25.29
C TRP A 72 4.68 -5.52 24.28
N ASN A 73 4.77 -4.24 24.63
CA ASN A 73 5.41 -3.24 23.78
C ASN A 73 6.90 -3.56 23.56
N ASN A 74 7.61 -4.02 24.59
CA ASN A 74 9.00 -4.49 24.46
C ASN A 74 9.14 -5.76 23.60
N GLU A 75 8.11 -6.61 23.60
CA GLU A 75 8.01 -7.79 22.73
C GLU A 75 7.58 -7.43 21.29
N GLY A 76 7.44 -6.14 20.96
CA GLY A 76 7.14 -5.65 19.62
C GLY A 76 5.66 -5.53 19.27
N LEU A 77 4.76 -5.61 20.26
CA LEU A 77 3.35 -5.23 20.09
C LEU A 77 3.25 -3.70 19.90
N PRO A 78 2.42 -3.21 18.96
CA PRO A 78 2.15 -1.78 18.89
C PRO A 78 1.46 -1.23 20.15
N GLY A 79 1.85 -0.03 20.58
CA GLY A 79 1.28 0.62 21.77
C GLY A 79 -0.10 1.28 21.55
N ASP A 80 -0.84 0.89 20.51
CA ASP A 80 -2.18 1.41 20.25
C ASP A 80 -3.25 0.62 21.03
N LYS A 81 -4.38 1.27 21.34
CA LYS A 81 -5.43 0.67 22.17
C LYS A 81 -6.02 -0.61 21.58
N MET A 82 -6.09 -0.75 20.25
CA MET A 82 -6.64 -1.95 19.62
C MET A 82 -5.68 -3.13 19.80
N SER A 83 -4.39 -2.90 19.57
CA SER A 83 -3.33 -3.88 19.78
C SER A 83 -3.27 -4.36 21.24
N THR A 84 -3.36 -3.43 22.21
CA THR A 84 -3.42 -3.79 23.64
C THR A 84 -4.66 -4.62 23.98
N GLN A 85 -5.84 -4.24 23.45
CA GLN A 85 -7.06 -5.03 23.63
C GLN A 85 -6.93 -6.42 23.00
N ASN A 86 -6.39 -6.51 21.79
CA ASN A 86 -6.19 -7.79 21.11
C ASN A 86 -5.21 -8.69 21.86
N ALA A 87 -4.15 -8.14 22.45
CA ALA A 87 -3.22 -8.87 23.30
C ALA A 87 -3.88 -9.36 24.60
N THR A 88 -4.79 -8.55 25.16
CA THR A 88 -5.61 -8.92 26.33
C THR A 88 -6.51 -10.11 26.00
N ILE A 89 -7.21 -10.05 24.86
CA ILE A 89 -8.08 -11.12 24.37
C ILE A 89 -7.24 -12.38 24.12
N LEU A 90 -6.13 -12.26 23.39
CA LEU A 90 -5.26 -13.40 23.07
C LEU A 90 -4.70 -14.08 24.32
N THR A 91 -4.34 -13.31 25.35
CA THR A 91 -3.77 -13.87 26.58
C THR A 91 -4.82 -14.63 27.38
N ASN A 92 -6.04 -14.08 27.48
CA ASN A 92 -7.10 -14.56 28.37
C ASN A 92 -8.19 -15.41 27.68
N CYS A 93 -8.18 -15.55 26.36
CA CYS A 93 -9.20 -16.33 25.65
C CYS A 93 -9.09 -17.82 25.99
N GLU A 94 -10.22 -18.43 26.33
CA GLU A 94 -10.28 -19.87 26.57
C GLU A 94 -10.32 -20.66 25.26
N ARG A 95 -11.11 -20.23 24.27
CA ARG A 95 -11.12 -20.81 22.92
C ARG A 95 -9.81 -20.53 22.19
N TRP A 96 -9.50 -21.33 21.18
CA TRP A 96 -8.31 -21.14 20.37
C TRP A 96 -8.37 -19.79 19.63
N PRO A 97 -7.38 -18.90 19.78
CA PRO A 97 -7.36 -17.62 19.07
C PRO A 97 -7.05 -17.85 17.58
N LEU A 98 -7.87 -17.26 16.71
CA LEU A 98 -7.63 -17.16 15.28
C LEU A 98 -7.37 -15.71 14.90
N LEU A 99 -6.13 -15.42 14.54
CA LEU A 99 -5.66 -14.08 14.19
C LEU A 99 -5.87 -13.80 12.70
N ILE A 100 -6.59 -12.73 12.42
CA ILE A 100 -6.67 -12.12 11.10
C ILE A 100 -5.61 -11.02 11.07
N ASP A 101 -4.44 -11.30 10.49
CA ASP A 101 -3.26 -10.43 10.53
C ASP A 101 -2.60 -10.30 9.14
N PRO A 102 -3.20 -9.56 8.20
CA PRO A 102 -2.66 -9.40 6.85
C PRO A 102 -1.29 -8.72 6.84
N GLN A 103 -1.04 -7.88 7.84
CA GLN A 103 0.16 -7.06 7.98
C GLN A 103 1.28 -7.72 8.79
N LEU A 104 1.04 -8.92 9.34
CA LEU A 104 2.00 -9.70 10.13
C LEU A 104 2.50 -8.96 11.39
N GLN A 105 1.69 -8.07 11.97
CA GLN A 105 2.04 -7.36 13.21
C GLN A 105 1.85 -8.28 14.43
N GLY A 106 0.71 -8.95 14.51
CA GLY A 106 0.36 -9.85 15.62
C GLY A 106 1.27 -11.08 15.66
N ILE A 107 1.57 -11.68 14.51
CA ILE A 107 2.44 -12.85 14.43
C ILE A 107 3.88 -12.55 14.87
N LYS A 108 4.39 -11.35 14.56
CA LYS A 108 5.73 -10.92 14.99
C LYS A 108 5.81 -10.85 16.51
N TRP A 109 4.78 -10.29 17.15
CA TRP A 109 4.68 -10.23 18.60
C TRP A 109 4.60 -11.63 19.22
N ILE A 110 3.76 -12.53 18.70
CA ILE A 110 3.64 -13.92 19.19
C ILE A 110 4.98 -14.64 19.14
N LYS A 111 5.70 -14.55 18.01
CA LYS A 111 7.02 -15.16 17.87
C LYS A 111 8.03 -14.60 18.87
N SER A 112 8.01 -13.30 19.12
CA SER A 112 8.88 -12.66 20.12
C SER A 112 8.54 -13.10 21.55
N ARG A 113 7.25 -13.22 21.87
CA ARG A 113 6.76 -13.55 23.22
C ARG A 113 7.06 -14.99 23.63
N PHE A 114 6.78 -15.96 22.75
CA PHE A 114 6.98 -17.38 23.06
C PHE A 114 8.39 -17.88 22.72
N GLY A 115 9.12 -17.19 21.84
CA GLY A 115 10.50 -17.52 21.50
C GLY A 115 10.68 -18.98 21.07
N SER A 116 11.62 -19.69 21.69
CA SER A 116 11.93 -21.10 21.38
C SER A 116 10.87 -22.11 21.83
N SER A 117 9.92 -21.71 22.68
CA SER A 117 8.83 -22.58 23.14
C SER A 117 7.68 -22.73 22.12
N LEU A 118 7.71 -21.91 21.05
CA LEU A 118 6.70 -21.92 20.00
C LEU A 118 7.07 -22.87 18.85
N LYS A 119 6.18 -23.79 18.50
CA LYS A 119 6.28 -24.59 17.28
C LYS A 119 5.50 -23.91 16.16
N VAL A 120 6.22 -23.39 15.17
CA VAL A 120 5.62 -22.72 14.00
C VAL A 120 5.49 -23.70 12.85
N VAL A 121 4.28 -23.86 12.30
CA VAL A 121 3.99 -24.81 11.21
C VAL A 121 3.17 -24.14 10.10
N SER A 122 3.37 -24.52 8.84
CA SER A 122 2.61 -24.00 7.69
C SER A 122 2.10 -25.07 6.71
N LEU A 123 2.79 -26.21 6.56
CA LEU A 123 2.40 -27.33 5.71
C LEU A 123 2.78 -28.66 6.39
N GLY A 124 1.97 -29.71 6.21
CA GLY A 124 2.26 -31.04 6.77
C GLY A 124 2.34 -31.06 8.30
N TYR A 125 1.43 -30.35 8.97
CA TYR A 125 1.51 -30.04 10.40
C TYR A 125 1.03 -31.16 11.34
N VAL A 126 0.42 -32.23 10.82
CA VAL A 126 -0.24 -33.27 11.63
C VAL A 126 0.76 -33.93 12.60
N ASP A 127 1.92 -34.37 12.12
CA ASP A 127 2.93 -35.04 12.96
C ASP A 127 3.48 -34.10 14.06
N VAL A 128 3.64 -32.82 13.75
CA VAL A 128 4.14 -31.82 14.71
C VAL A 128 3.09 -31.53 15.78
N ILE A 129 1.81 -31.43 15.39
CA ILE A 129 0.70 -31.26 16.31
C ILE A 129 0.55 -32.49 17.21
N GLU A 130 0.63 -33.70 16.67
CA GLU A 130 0.58 -34.94 17.46
C GLU A 130 1.63 -34.94 18.59
N GLN A 131 2.87 -34.57 18.28
CA GLN A 131 3.95 -34.49 19.27
C GLN A 131 3.70 -33.36 20.29
N ALA A 132 3.30 -32.18 19.82
CA ALA A 132 3.06 -31.02 20.67
C ALA A 132 1.88 -31.23 21.63
N VAL A 133 0.81 -31.92 21.19
CA VAL A 133 -0.37 -32.23 22.02
C VAL A 133 -0.01 -33.14 23.20
N VAL A 134 0.90 -34.10 22.98
CA VAL A 134 1.40 -34.98 24.04
C VAL A 134 2.40 -34.27 24.96
N ALA A 135 3.25 -33.41 24.38
CA ALA A 135 4.29 -32.68 25.12
C ALA A 135 3.78 -31.43 25.86
N GLY A 136 2.59 -30.92 25.51
CA GLY A 136 2.04 -29.69 26.08
C GLY A 136 2.68 -28.42 25.52
N GLU A 137 3.20 -28.44 24.31
CA GLU A 137 3.84 -27.28 23.67
C GLU A 137 2.80 -26.31 23.05
N THR A 138 3.21 -25.06 22.79
CA THR A 138 2.37 -24.10 22.07
C THR A 138 2.65 -24.18 20.58
N VAL A 139 1.60 -24.38 19.76
CA VAL A 139 1.69 -24.48 18.30
C VAL A 139 1.04 -23.27 17.64
N LEU A 140 1.73 -22.68 16.67
CA LEU A 140 1.23 -21.64 15.77
C LEU A 140 1.10 -22.20 14.36
N ILE A 141 -0.12 -22.24 13.82
CA ILE A 141 -0.37 -22.57 12.42
C ILE A 141 -0.45 -21.29 11.60
N GLU A 142 0.49 -21.11 10.66
CA GLU A 142 0.57 -19.93 9.81
C GLU A 142 -0.14 -20.11 8.47
N ASN A 143 -0.74 -19.02 8.00
CA ASN A 143 -1.28 -18.86 6.64
C ASN A 143 -2.45 -19.81 6.36
N LEU A 144 -3.36 -19.92 7.32
CA LEU A 144 -4.62 -20.62 7.11
C LEU A 144 -5.44 -19.92 6.03
N GLU A 145 -5.89 -20.71 5.07
CA GLU A 145 -6.85 -20.29 4.06
C GLU A 145 -8.27 -20.29 4.65
N GLU A 146 -9.29 -19.99 3.83
CA GLU A 146 -10.70 -20.04 4.26
C GLU A 146 -11.15 -21.48 4.53
N THR A 147 -10.59 -22.44 3.80
CA THR A 147 -10.83 -23.88 4.00
C THR A 147 -9.78 -24.47 4.92
N ILE A 148 -10.20 -24.81 6.14
CA ILE A 148 -9.37 -25.51 7.13
C ILE A 148 -9.49 -27.02 6.90
N ASP A 149 -8.38 -27.75 7.06
CA ASP A 149 -8.36 -29.21 6.96
C ASP A 149 -9.21 -29.84 8.08
N PRO A 150 -10.22 -30.67 7.76
CA PRO A 150 -11.04 -31.34 8.76
C PRO A 150 -10.26 -32.20 9.77
N VAL A 151 -9.02 -32.56 9.45
CA VAL A 151 -8.11 -33.32 10.33
C VAL A 151 -7.91 -32.66 11.70
N ILE A 152 -8.01 -31.32 11.79
CA ILE A 152 -7.84 -30.59 13.06
C ILE A 152 -9.17 -30.24 13.75
N ASP A 153 -10.33 -30.55 13.16
CA ASP A 153 -11.64 -30.24 13.75
C ASP A 153 -11.80 -30.80 15.18
N PRO A 154 -11.36 -32.04 15.51
CA PRO A 154 -11.46 -32.53 16.88
C PRO A 154 -10.65 -31.69 17.87
N LEU A 155 -9.50 -31.13 17.45
CA LEU A 155 -8.69 -30.22 18.25
C LEU A 155 -9.37 -28.85 18.40
N LEU A 156 -9.91 -28.31 17.30
CA LEU A 156 -10.61 -27.02 17.30
C LEU A 156 -11.83 -27.03 18.23
N GLY A 157 -12.66 -28.07 18.14
CA GLY A 157 -13.83 -28.27 19.01
C GLY A 157 -13.51 -28.84 20.39
N ARG A 158 -12.24 -29.15 20.71
CA ARG A 158 -11.82 -29.84 21.94
C ARG A 158 -12.63 -31.11 22.22
N HIS A 159 -12.89 -31.89 21.17
CA HIS A 159 -13.62 -33.16 21.24
C HIS A 159 -12.76 -34.24 21.91
N THR A 160 -12.68 -34.17 23.24
CA THR A 160 -11.90 -35.12 24.04
C THR A 160 -12.64 -36.45 24.22
N ILE A 161 -11.86 -37.52 24.23
CA ILE A 161 -12.30 -38.91 24.40
C ILE A 161 -11.76 -39.41 25.75
N LYS A 162 -12.33 -40.48 26.31
CA LYS A 162 -11.88 -41.11 27.57
C LYS A 162 -11.82 -40.10 28.74
N LYS A 163 -12.94 -39.40 28.99
CA LYS A 163 -13.10 -38.42 30.08
C LYS A 163 -12.06 -37.30 30.07
N GLY A 164 -11.71 -36.75 28.90
CA GLY A 164 -10.78 -35.62 28.79
C GLY A 164 -9.31 -35.98 28.60
N SER A 165 -8.95 -37.27 28.63
CA SER A 165 -7.55 -37.71 28.63
C SER A 165 -6.92 -37.88 27.24
N CYS A 166 -7.74 -38.08 26.21
CA CYS A 166 -7.24 -38.27 24.85
C CYS A 166 -7.98 -37.38 23.85
N ILE A 167 -7.33 -37.06 22.74
CA ILE A 167 -7.93 -36.35 21.60
C ILE A 167 -7.49 -37.01 20.30
N LYS A 168 -8.36 -37.02 19.30
CA LYS A 168 -8.04 -37.58 17.98
C LYS A 168 -7.40 -36.50 17.12
N VAL A 169 -6.21 -36.76 16.59
CA VAL A 169 -5.50 -35.88 15.65
C VAL A 169 -5.25 -36.69 14.39
N GLY A 170 -5.89 -36.30 13.28
CA GLY A 170 -5.91 -37.14 12.08
C GLY A 170 -6.52 -38.51 12.36
N ASP A 171 -5.75 -39.56 12.12
CA ASP A 171 -6.19 -40.95 12.36
C ASP A 171 -5.73 -41.51 13.71
N LYS A 172 -4.92 -40.78 14.49
CA LYS A 172 -4.33 -41.26 15.75
C LYS A 172 -5.02 -40.69 16.98
N GLU A 173 -5.12 -41.52 18.02
CA GLU A 173 -5.51 -41.07 19.36
C GLU A 173 -4.26 -40.66 20.16
N CYS A 174 -4.19 -39.39 20.55
CA CYS A 174 -3.08 -38.85 21.32
C CYS A 174 -3.52 -38.51 22.75
N TYR A 175 -2.61 -38.60 23.72
CA TYR A 175 -2.86 -38.11 25.07
C TYR A 175 -2.93 -36.58 25.06
N PHE A 176 -3.98 -36.00 25.63
CA PHE A 176 -4.19 -34.55 25.63
C PHE A 176 -3.53 -33.93 26.87
N HIS A 177 -2.43 -33.20 26.67
CA HIS A 177 -1.77 -32.47 27.74
C HIS A 177 -2.52 -31.16 28.05
N PRO A 178 -2.86 -30.86 29.33
CA PRO A 178 -3.66 -29.69 29.69
C PRO A 178 -2.95 -28.34 29.41
N GLY A 179 -1.61 -28.34 29.36
CA GLY A 179 -0.81 -27.17 29.00
C GLY A 179 -0.71 -26.89 27.49
N PHE A 180 -1.23 -27.76 26.62
CA PHE A 180 -1.17 -27.56 25.17
C PHE A 180 -1.97 -26.32 24.76
N ARG A 181 -1.39 -25.50 23.87
CA ARG A 181 -2.06 -24.30 23.34
C ARG A 181 -1.92 -24.20 21.82
N LEU A 182 -3.04 -23.96 21.15
CA LEU A 182 -3.10 -23.78 19.69
C LEU A 182 -3.41 -22.33 19.35
N ILE A 183 -2.62 -21.74 18.45
CA ILE A 183 -2.82 -20.41 17.88
C ILE A 183 -2.93 -20.55 16.36
N LEU A 184 -3.96 -19.93 15.79
CA LEU A 184 -4.28 -19.97 14.36
C LEU A 184 -4.02 -18.59 13.75
N HIS A 185 -3.46 -18.53 12.55
CA HIS A 185 -3.13 -17.27 11.88
C HIS A 185 -3.47 -17.31 10.39
N THR A 186 -4.07 -16.23 9.89
CA THR A 186 -4.30 -16.01 8.45
C THR A 186 -3.80 -14.64 8.00
N LYS A 187 -3.30 -14.61 6.75
CA LYS A 187 -2.91 -13.39 6.03
C LYS A 187 -4.08 -12.73 5.28
N LEU A 188 -5.22 -13.42 5.19
CA LEU A 188 -6.38 -12.90 4.46
C LEU A 188 -6.99 -11.73 5.23
N ALA A 189 -7.23 -10.61 4.56
CA ALA A 189 -7.80 -9.41 5.20
C ALA A 189 -9.28 -9.53 5.57
N ASN A 190 -10.03 -10.33 4.80
CA ASN A 190 -11.45 -10.55 5.06
C ASN A 190 -11.84 -12.01 4.75
N PRO A 191 -11.39 -12.98 5.58
CA PRO A 191 -11.68 -14.40 5.38
C PRO A 191 -13.13 -14.73 5.73
N HIS A 192 -13.80 -15.52 4.89
CA HIS A 192 -15.16 -15.98 5.15
C HIS A 192 -15.17 -17.38 5.79
N TYR A 193 -15.06 -17.41 7.12
CA TYR A 193 -15.15 -18.66 7.88
C TYR A 193 -16.59 -19.10 8.12
N LYS A 194 -16.82 -20.41 8.06
CA LYS A 194 -18.12 -21.01 8.41
C LYS A 194 -18.45 -20.78 9.89
N PRO A 195 -19.74 -20.72 10.27
CA PRO A 195 -20.16 -20.46 11.65
C PRO A 195 -19.56 -21.42 12.69
N GLU A 196 -19.29 -22.67 12.31
CA GLU A 196 -18.69 -23.67 13.20
C GLU A 196 -17.30 -23.24 13.68
N ILE A 197 -16.46 -22.72 12.78
CA ILE A 197 -15.12 -22.21 13.12
C ILE A 197 -15.22 -20.98 14.01
N GLN A 198 -16.17 -20.07 13.74
CA GLN A 198 -16.40 -18.87 14.57
C GLN A 198 -16.92 -19.22 15.97
N ALA A 199 -17.62 -20.34 16.12
CA ALA A 199 -18.08 -20.83 17.41
C ALA A 199 -16.94 -21.51 18.20
N GLN A 200 -16.09 -22.28 17.53
CA GLN A 200 -15.00 -23.04 18.16
C GLN A 200 -13.75 -22.20 18.46
N THR A 201 -13.52 -21.12 17.70
CA THR A 201 -12.36 -20.24 17.85
C THR A 201 -12.77 -18.85 18.31
N THR A 202 -11.86 -18.12 18.96
CA THR A 202 -12.03 -16.68 19.19
C THR A 202 -11.32 -15.94 18.07
N LEU A 203 -12.09 -15.31 17.19
CA LEU A 203 -11.55 -14.46 16.12
C LEU A 203 -10.98 -13.17 16.72
N ILE A 204 -9.74 -12.85 16.35
CA ILE A 204 -9.06 -11.63 16.77
C ILE A 204 -8.60 -10.87 15.53
N ASN A 205 -9.14 -9.68 15.33
CA ASN A 205 -8.83 -8.84 14.19
C ASN A 205 -7.60 -7.98 14.48
N PHE A 206 -6.46 -8.36 13.90
CA PHE A 206 -5.20 -7.62 13.92
C PHE A 206 -5.00 -6.75 12.66
N THR A 207 -6.02 -6.62 11.82
CA THR A 207 -5.97 -5.75 10.64
C THR A 207 -5.69 -4.31 11.07
N VAL A 208 -4.66 -3.73 10.45
CA VAL A 208 -4.28 -2.34 10.69
C VAL A 208 -5.40 -1.42 10.20
N THR A 209 -5.91 -0.57 11.10
CA THR A 209 -6.94 0.44 10.78
C THR A 209 -6.31 1.82 10.60
N ARG A 210 -7.03 2.77 9.97
CA ARG A 210 -6.56 4.16 9.82
C ARG A 210 -6.16 4.79 11.15
N ASP A 211 -7.04 4.70 12.14
CA ASP A 211 -6.79 5.23 13.48
C ASP A 211 -5.66 4.49 14.20
N GLY A 212 -5.59 3.16 14.06
CA GLY A 212 -4.53 2.35 14.68
C GLY A 212 -3.15 2.70 14.12
N LEU A 213 -3.06 2.81 12.80
CA LEU A 213 -1.82 3.22 12.13
C LEU A 213 -1.46 4.67 12.42
N GLU A 214 -2.43 5.57 12.49
CA GLU A 214 -2.22 6.96 12.91
C GLU A 214 -1.57 7.02 14.30
N ASP A 215 -2.11 6.28 15.28
CA ASP A 215 -1.56 6.23 16.64
C ASP A 215 -0.13 5.65 16.65
N GLN A 216 0.15 4.63 15.82
CA GLN A 216 1.48 4.05 15.64
C GLN A 216 2.46 5.04 14.99
N LEU A 217 2.05 5.71 13.92
CA LEU A 217 2.87 6.68 13.19
C LEU A 217 3.12 7.94 14.03
N LEU A 218 2.16 8.37 14.85
CA LEU A 218 2.34 9.49 15.76
C LEU A 218 3.50 9.24 16.72
N ALA A 219 3.58 8.03 17.31
CA ALA A 219 4.70 7.66 18.17
C ALA A 219 6.03 7.72 17.41
N GLN A 220 6.08 7.23 16.17
CA GLN A 220 7.30 7.25 15.36
C GLN A 220 7.72 8.67 14.94
N VAL A 221 6.78 9.51 14.50
CA VAL A 221 7.04 10.91 14.10
C VAL A 221 7.56 11.71 15.29
N VAL A 222 6.93 11.57 16.46
CA VAL A 222 7.40 12.25 17.68
C VAL A 222 8.78 11.76 18.06
N ASN A 223 9.06 10.46 18.00
CA ASN A 223 10.38 9.92 18.33
C ASN A 223 11.49 10.46 17.39
N GLN A 224 11.18 10.74 16.12
CA GLN A 224 12.15 11.30 15.17
C GLN A 224 12.31 12.82 15.32
N GLU A 225 11.21 13.57 15.44
CA GLU A 225 11.22 15.05 15.49
C GLU A 225 11.55 15.60 16.88
N ARG A 226 11.10 14.90 17.93
CA ARG A 226 11.22 15.29 19.35
C ARG A 226 11.54 14.08 20.24
N PRO A 227 12.74 13.48 20.09
CA PRO A 227 13.15 12.34 20.90
C PRO A 227 13.14 12.65 22.41
N ASP A 228 13.32 13.92 22.78
CA ASP A 228 13.23 14.39 24.17
C ASP A 228 11.87 14.09 24.82
N LEU A 229 10.77 14.25 24.08
CA LEU A 229 9.42 13.94 24.57
C LEU A 229 9.23 12.43 24.77
N GLU A 230 9.79 11.61 23.87
CA GLU A 230 9.70 10.16 23.98
C GLU A 230 10.58 9.63 25.13
N HIS A 231 11.77 10.21 25.33
CA HIS A 231 12.60 9.92 26.50
C HIS A 231 11.89 10.25 27.82
N LEU A 232 11.19 11.39 27.90
CA LEU A 232 10.39 11.75 29.07
C LEU A 232 9.24 10.75 29.32
N LYS A 233 8.59 10.29 28.26
CA LYS A 233 7.54 9.27 28.34
C LYS A 233 8.08 7.91 28.78
N VAL A 234 9.23 7.47 28.26
CA VAL A 234 9.91 6.25 28.70
C VAL A 234 10.35 6.37 30.16
N HIS A 235 10.88 7.52 30.58
CA HIS A 235 11.24 7.79 31.97
C HIS A 235 10.01 7.72 32.90
N PHE A 236 8.87 8.27 32.48
CA PHE A 236 7.61 8.11 33.21
C PHE A 236 7.19 6.65 33.33
N LEU A 237 7.24 5.86 32.25
CA LEU A 237 6.93 4.43 32.27
C LEU A 237 7.85 3.66 33.23
N GLU A 238 9.14 4.00 33.28
CA GLU A 238 10.09 3.41 34.22
C GLU A 238 9.77 3.78 35.67
N LEU A 239 9.38 5.02 35.96
CA LEU A 239 8.90 5.42 37.28
C LEU A 239 7.65 4.63 37.70
N THR A 240 6.69 4.43 36.78
CA THR A 240 5.50 3.62 37.03
C THR A 240 5.84 2.14 37.27
N LYS A 241 6.82 1.60 36.53
CA LYS A 241 7.33 0.25 36.74
C LYS A 241 8.00 0.10 38.11
N GLN A 242 8.84 1.06 38.50
CA GLN A 242 9.45 1.11 39.83
C GLN A 242 8.39 1.19 40.92
N GLN A 243 7.35 2.01 40.73
CA GLN A 243 6.21 2.09 41.66
C GLN A 243 5.52 0.73 41.83
N ASN A 244 5.25 0.02 40.73
CA ASN A 244 4.63 -1.30 40.76
C ASN A 244 5.55 -2.33 41.44
N MET A 245 6.85 -2.28 41.18
CA MET A 245 7.81 -3.15 41.86
C MET A 245 7.84 -2.92 43.36
N PHE A 246 7.89 -1.67 43.82
CA PHE A 246 7.85 -1.36 45.24
C PHE A 246 6.51 -1.73 45.89
N LYS A 247 5.38 -1.59 45.17
CA LYS A 247 4.08 -2.08 45.66
C LYS A 247 4.09 -3.60 45.87
N ILE A 248 4.68 -4.36 44.94
CA ILE A 248 4.82 -5.82 45.06
C ILE A 248 5.74 -6.17 46.24
N GLU A 249 6.89 -5.51 46.36
CA GLU A 249 7.84 -5.74 47.45
C GLU A 249 7.25 -5.40 48.82
N LEU A 250 6.54 -4.27 48.93
CA LEU A 250 5.79 -3.90 50.13
C LEU A 250 4.78 -4.96 50.51
N LYS A 251 4.00 -5.47 49.54
CA LYS A 251 3.02 -6.53 49.79
C LYS A 251 3.70 -7.80 50.30
N LEU A 252 4.83 -8.21 49.72
CA LEU A 252 5.58 -9.39 50.17
C LEU A 252 6.11 -9.21 51.60
N LEU A 253 6.66 -8.04 51.93
CA LEU A 253 7.14 -7.72 53.28
C LEU A 253 5.99 -7.63 54.29
N GLU A 254 4.82 -7.15 53.89
CA GLU A 254 3.60 -7.12 54.69
C GLU A 254 3.02 -8.52 54.93
N ASP A 255 2.99 -9.38 53.90
CA ASP A 255 2.58 -10.78 54.02
C ASP A 255 3.55 -11.55 54.94
N GLU A 256 4.85 -11.27 54.85
CA GLU A 256 5.87 -11.81 55.76
C GLU A 256 5.65 -11.30 57.20
N LEU A 257 5.33 -10.02 57.38
CA LEU A 257 4.99 -9.43 58.68
C LEU A 257 3.72 -10.05 59.26
N LEU A 258 2.66 -10.23 58.48
CA LEU A 258 1.40 -10.86 58.88
C LEU A 258 1.59 -12.33 59.25
N THR A 259 2.38 -13.07 58.46
CA THR A 259 2.72 -14.46 58.75
C THR A 259 3.47 -14.56 60.09
N ARG A 260 4.43 -13.66 60.34
CA ARG A 260 5.17 -13.61 61.61
C ARG A 260 4.31 -13.15 62.78
N LEU A 261 3.41 -12.17 62.59
CA LEU A 261 2.44 -11.73 63.60
C LEU A 261 1.46 -12.86 63.97
N SER A 262 1.06 -13.68 62.99
CA SER A 262 0.21 -14.85 63.24
C SER A 262 0.95 -15.99 63.96
N ALA A 263 2.27 -16.09 63.79
CA ALA A 263 3.12 -17.13 64.38
C ALA A 263 3.71 -16.76 65.76
N ALA A 264 3.72 -15.48 66.12
CA ALA A 264 4.37 -14.97 67.32
C ALA A 264 3.38 -14.81 68.49
N GLU A 265 3.42 -15.73 69.47
CA GLU A 265 2.62 -15.61 70.69
C GLU A 265 3.23 -14.69 71.77
N SER A 266 4.53 -14.33 71.75
CA SER A 266 5.09 -13.54 72.86
C SER A 266 6.39 -12.74 72.68
N ASN A 267 7.06 -12.69 71.53
CA ASN A 267 8.27 -11.86 71.39
C ASN A 267 8.48 -11.24 69.99
N PHE A 268 7.82 -10.09 69.76
CA PHE A 268 7.88 -9.31 68.51
C PHE A 268 9.05 -8.30 68.48
N LEU A 269 9.64 -7.96 69.62
CA LEU A 269 10.62 -6.86 69.78
C LEU A 269 12.05 -7.19 69.29
N GLY A 270 12.30 -8.37 68.73
CA GLY A 270 13.64 -8.83 68.35
C GLY A 270 14.03 -8.62 66.87
N ASP A 271 13.08 -8.35 65.98
CA ASP A 271 13.27 -8.37 64.53
C ASP A 271 13.41 -6.96 63.93
N ASN A 272 14.40 -6.21 64.42
CA ASN A 272 14.69 -4.84 63.95
C ASN A 272 14.95 -4.78 62.43
N VAL A 273 15.47 -5.86 61.84
CA VAL A 273 15.84 -5.93 60.41
C VAL A 273 14.62 -5.93 59.48
N LEU A 274 13.55 -6.65 59.83
CA LEU A 274 12.33 -6.68 59.02
C LEU A 274 11.59 -5.34 59.09
N VAL A 275 11.53 -4.76 60.29
CA VAL A 275 10.91 -3.45 60.55
C VAL A 275 11.68 -2.33 59.82
N GLU A 276 13.01 -2.35 59.87
CA GLU A 276 13.87 -1.40 59.18
C GLU A 276 13.78 -1.53 57.65
N LYS A 277 13.74 -2.77 57.11
CA LYS A 277 13.49 -2.99 55.68
C LYS A 277 12.11 -2.51 55.24
N LEU A 278 11.07 -2.81 56.01
CA LEU A 278 9.71 -2.33 55.72
C LEU A 278 9.64 -0.79 55.76
N GLU A 279 10.30 -0.15 56.73
CA GLU A 279 10.33 1.31 56.85
C GLU A 279 11.10 1.98 55.70
N THR A 280 12.26 1.42 55.33
CA THR A 280 13.06 1.90 54.20
C THR A 280 12.35 1.71 52.86
N THR A 281 11.78 0.52 52.59
CA THR A 281 10.99 0.25 51.37
C THR A 281 9.73 1.12 51.31
N LYS A 282 9.11 1.45 52.45
CA LYS A 282 7.96 2.35 52.51
C LYS A 282 8.34 3.80 52.22
N HIS A 283 9.46 4.27 52.75
CA HIS A 283 9.96 5.61 52.48
C HIS A 283 10.30 5.78 51.00
N THR A 284 11.01 4.82 50.40
CA THR A 284 11.32 4.84 48.97
C THR A 284 10.08 4.72 48.10
N ALA A 285 9.10 3.88 48.47
CA ALA A 285 7.82 3.79 47.76
C ALA A 285 7.04 5.11 47.78
N ALA A 286 7.02 5.82 48.91
CA ALA A 286 6.36 7.12 49.03
C ALA A 286 7.06 8.20 48.18
N GLU A 287 8.39 8.22 48.14
CA GLU A 287 9.14 9.11 47.25
C GLU A 287 8.85 8.84 45.77
N ILE A 288 8.79 7.56 45.38
CA ILE A 288 8.45 7.16 44.01
C ILE A 288 7.00 7.50 43.68
N GLU A 289 6.07 7.35 44.62
CA GLU A 289 4.68 7.75 44.44
C GLU A 289 4.53 9.26 44.19
N MET A 290 5.27 10.10 44.93
CA MET A 290 5.30 11.54 44.63
C MET A 290 5.86 11.82 43.23
N LYS A 291 6.97 11.19 42.84
CA LYS A 291 7.56 11.34 41.50
C LYS A 291 6.61 10.89 40.39
N VAL A 292 5.84 9.81 40.60
CA VAL A 292 4.81 9.35 39.66
C VAL A 292 3.67 10.36 39.56
N GLN A 293 3.23 10.98 40.66
CA GLN A 293 2.20 12.02 40.61
C GLN A 293 2.65 13.26 39.84
N GLU A 294 3.89 13.72 40.07
CA GLU A 294 4.47 14.81 39.27
C GLU A 294 4.58 14.44 37.79
N ALA A 295 5.01 13.21 37.50
CA ALA A 295 5.14 12.72 36.15
C ALA A 295 3.79 12.55 35.42
N LYS A 296 2.69 12.23 36.13
CA LYS A 296 1.33 12.23 35.58
C LYS A 296 0.89 13.62 35.12
N VAL A 297 1.21 14.67 35.87
CA VAL A 297 0.92 16.06 35.46
C VAL A 297 1.72 16.44 34.21
N ASN A 298 2.97 15.98 34.14
CA ASN A 298 3.82 16.19 32.96
C ASN A 298 3.36 15.36 31.75
N GLU A 299 2.80 14.17 31.96
CA GLU A 299 2.26 13.32 30.91
C GLU A 299 1.16 14.04 30.11
N VAL A 300 0.28 14.77 30.79
CA VAL A 300 -0.77 15.56 30.11
C VAL A 300 -0.15 16.58 29.15
N LYS A 301 0.87 17.32 29.61
CA LYS A 301 1.59 18.30 28.77
C LYS A 301 2.35 17.63 27.63
N ILE A 302 2.93 16.46 27.87
CA ILE A 302 3.60 15.66 26.84
C ILE A 302 2.58 15.23 25.78
N ASN A 303 1.41 14.73 26.19
CA ASN A 303 0.36 14.34 25.27
C ASN A 303 -0.18 15.53 24.47
N GLU A 304 -0.41 16.69 25.08
CA GLU A 304 -0.75 17.93 24.37
C GLU A 304 0.31 18.31 23.31
N ALA A 305 1.59 18.20 23.64
CA ALA A 305 2.67 18.44 22.68
C ALA A 305 2.68 17.40 21.54
N ARG A 306 2.40 16.12 21.84
CA ARG A 306 2.30 15.05 20.82
C ARG A 306 1.15 15.32 19.85
N GLU A 307 0.01 15.82 20.32
CA GLU A 307 -1.15 16.11 19.48
C GLU A 307 -0.87 17.12 18.36
N HIS A 308 0.13 18.01 18.52
CA HIS A 308 0.56 18.93 17.45
C HIS A 308 1.10 18.20 16.22
N TYR A 309 1.61 16.98 16.37
CA TYR A 309 2.13 16.14 15.28
C TYR A 309 1.06 15.20 14.70
N ARG A 310 -0.12 15.10 15.31
CA ARG A 310 -1.22 14.25 14.82
C ARG A 310 -1.60 14.52 13.37
N PRO A 311 -1.69 15.77 12.87
CA PRO A 311 -2.00 16.01 11.45
C PRO A 311 -1.00 15.36 10.47
N VAL A 312 0.27 15.22 10.87
CA VAL A 312 1.29 14.52 10.06
C VAL A 312 1.02 13.02 10.08
N ALA A 313 0.72 12.45 11.24
CA ALA A 313 0.38 11.03 11.38
C ALA A 313 -0.91 10.66 10.61
N VAL A 314 -1.93 11.52 10.63
CA VAL A 314 -3.17 11.36 9.85
C VAL A 314 -2.86 11.29 8.35
N ARG A 315 -2.04 12.22 7.84
CA ARG A 315 -1.63 12.25 6.43
C ARG A 315 -0.81 11.03 6.03
N ALA A 316 0.08 10.58 6.90
CA ALA A 316 0.92 9.41 6.67
C ALA A 316 0.08 8.11 6.69
N SER A 317 -0.89 8.00 7.60
CA SER A 317 -1.86 6.89 7.63
C SER A 317 -2.69 6.88 6.35
N LEU A 318 -3.27 8.02 5.96
CA LEU A 318 -4.02 8.16 4.71
C LEU A 318 -3.20 7.70 3.49
N LEU A 319 -1.96 8.16 3.38
CA LEU A 319 -1.07 7.80 2.28
C LEU A 319 -0.79 6.30 2.23
N TYR A 320 -0.59 5.66 3.39
CA TYR A 320 -0.42 4.20 3.46
C TYR A 320 -1.66 3.45 2.91
N PHE A 321 -2.87 3.85 3.30
CA PHE A 321 -4.08 3.19 2.80
C PHE A 321 -4.31 3.43 1.31
N ILE A 322 -4.02 4.64 0.81
CA ILE A 322 -4.05 4.91 -0.64
C ILE A 322 -3.05 4.00 -1.37
N MET A 323 -1.84 3.82 -0.84
CA MET A 323 -0.84 2.91 -1.42
C MET A 323 -1.29 1.46 -1.37
N ASN A 324 -1.93 1.03 -0.27
CA ASN A 324 -2.45 -0.33 -0.14
C ASN A 324 -3.58 -0.58 -1.14
N ASP A 325 -4.44 0.42 -1.39
CA ASP A 325 -5.53 0.35 -2.37
C ASP A 325 -5.03 0.29 -3.83
N LEU A 326 -3.78 0.64 -4.13
CA LEU A 326 -3.21 0.51 -5.48
C LEU A 326 -3.19 -0.94 -5.97
N ASN A 327 -3.20 -1.93 -5.06
CA ASN A 327 -3.29 -3.34 -5.42
C ASN A 327 -4.59 -3.69 -6.18
N LYS A 328 -5.65 -2.87 -6.04
CA LYS A 328 -6.92 -3.01 -6.76
C LYS A 328 -6.78 -2.68 -8.24
N ILE A 329 -5.90 -1.72 -8.58
CA ILE A 329 -5.60 -1.36 -9.98
C ILE A 329 -4.78 -2.47 -10.62
N ASN A 330 -3.72 -2.89 -9.92
CA ASN A 330 -2.80 -3.90 -10.42
C ASN A 330 -2.18 -4.66 -9.25
N ALA A 331 -2.23 -6.00 -9.29
CA ALA A 331 -1.63 -6.86 -8.28
C ALA A 331 -0.12 -6.60 -8.08
N MET A 332 0.57 -6.03 -9.08
CA MET A 332 1.97 -5.63 -8.95
C MET A 332 2.19 -4.46 -7.97
N TYR A 333 1.15 -3.72 -7.57
CA TYR A 333 1.24 -2.54 -6.70
C TYR A 333 1.04 -2.85 -5.21
N GLN A 334 1.44 -4.04 -4.76
CA GLN A 334 1.39 -4.41 -3.33
C GLN A 334 2.58 -3.86 -2.54
N PHE A 335 2.36 -2.94 -1.60
CA PHE A 335 3.43 -2.39 -0.75
C PHE A 335 3.34 -2.90 0.68
N SER A 336 4.45 -3.40 1.22
CA SER A 336 4.53 -3.84 2.62
C SER A 336 4.73 -2.65 3.59
N LEU A 337 4.18 -2.77 4.80
CA LEU A 337 4.42 -1.83 5.90
C LEU A 337 5.90 -1.71 6.28
N LYS A 338 6.69 -2.79 6.14
CA LYS A 338 8.11 -2.79 6.52
C LYS A 338 8.93 -1.80 5.69
N VAL A 339 8.59 -1.65 4.40
CA VAL A 339 9.27 -0.70 3.49
C VAL A 339 8.98 0.75 3.93
N ASN A 340 7.81 1.00 4.52
CA ASN A 340 7.39 2.34 4.95
C ASN A 340 7.99 2.76 6.30
N ASN A 341 8.25 1.82 7.22
CA ASN A 341 8.73 2.11 8.58
C ASN A 341 10.22 2.53 8.66
N ASN A 342 11.04 2.25 7.65
CA ASN A 342 12.42 2.76 7.60
C ASN A 342 12.51 4.11 6.86
N GLN A 343 11.42 4.60 6.26
CA GLN A 343 11.38 5.86 5.48
C GLN A 343 10.35 6.87 6.05
N THR A 344 9.89 6.69 7.30
CA THR A 344 8.59 7.15 7.80
C THR A 344 8.35 8.65 7.96
N VAL A 345 9.30 9.53 7.66
CA VAL A 345 9.00 10.99 7.63
C VAL A 345 8.71 11.48 6.21
N CYS A 346 9.12 10.75 5.18
CA CYS A 346 8.84 11.09 3.80
C CYS A 346 8.62 9.79 3.01
N VAL A 347 7.39 9.28 2.96
CA VAL A 347 6.96 8.53 1.78
C VAL A 347 7.03 9.52 0.61
N ASN A 348 8.24 9.63 0.06
CA ASN A 348 8.53 10.51 -1.05
C ASN A 348 7.74 9.98 -2.22
N LYS A 349 6.96 10.85 -2.90
CA LYS A 349 6.35 10.61 -4.22
C LYS A 349 7.20 9.67 -5.07
N TYR A 350 8.51 9.96 -5.09
CA TYR A 350 9.52 9.25 -5.84
C TYR A 350 9.53 7.74 -5.57
N THR A 351 9.42 7.27 -4.33
CA THR A 351 9.50 5.83 -4.03
C THR A 351 8.29 5.08 -4.59
N VAL A 352 7.09 5.64 -4.44
CA VAL A 352 5.84 5.01 -4.92
C VAL A 352 5.73 5.13 -6.43
N CYS A 353 5.87 6.34 -6.98
CA CYS A 353 5.74 6.58 -8.41
C CYS A 353 6.83 5.90 -9.27
N ARG A 354 7.96 5.45 -8.69
CA ARG A 354 8.95 4.60 -9.39
C ARG A 354 8.35 3.26 -9.82
N GLY A 355 7.47 2.70 -8.99
CA GLY A 355 6.86 1.39 -9.21
C GLY A 355 5.53 1.43 -9.96
N LEU A 356 5.10 2.61 -10.44
CA LEU A 356 3.83 2.78 -11.16
C LEU A 356 4.08 3.04 -12.65
N PHE A 357 3.16 2.57 -13.48
CA PHE A 357 3.09 2.95 -14.90
C PHE A 357 2.69 4.42 -15.02
N GLU A 358 3.12 5.13 -16.06
CA GLU A 358 2.85 6.57 -16.25
C GLU A 358 1.36 6.91 -16.15
N ARG A 359 0.49 6.06 -16.70
CA ARG A 359 -0.97 6.22 -16.61
C ARG A 359 -1.48 6.21 -15.15
N ASP A 360 -0.88 5.36 -14.32
CA ASP A 360 -1.31 5.11 -12.94
C ASP A 360 -0.70 6.13 -11.96
N LYS A 361 0.40 6.80 -12.34
CA LYS A 361 0.99 7.91 -11.58
C LYS A 361 0.03 9.10 -11.46
N LEU A 362 -0.67 9.46 -12.53
CA LEU A 362 -1.65 10.54 -12.48
C LEU A 362 -2.85 10.14 -11.63
N THR A 363 -3.36 8.91 -11.76
CA THR A 363 -4.45 8.37 -10.92
C THR A 363 -4.09 8.43 -9.44
N PHE A 364 -2.91 7.94 -9.06
CA PHE A 364 -2.43 7.97 -7.68
C PHE A 364 -2.29 9.39 -7.13
N THR A 365 -1.67 10.30 -7.89
CA THR A 365 -1.46 11.69 -7.44
C THR A 365 -2.76 12.49 -7.40
N ALA A 366 -3.70 12.23 -8.31
CA ALA A 366 -5.05 12.77 -8.28
C ALA A 366 -5.81 12.28 -7.04
N GLN A 367 -5.80 10.97 -6.76
CA GLN A 367 -6.44 10.41 -5.57
C GLN A 367 -5.87 11.01 -4.28
N LEU A 368 -4.54 11.16 -4.19
CA LEU A 368 -3.90 11.83 -3.07
C LEU A 368 -4.35 13.29 -2.93
N ALA A 369 -4.39 14.04 -4.03
CA ALA A 369 -4.82 15.44 -4.03
C ALA A 369 -6.31 15.57 -3.64
N PHE A 370 -7.16 14.64 -4.09
CA PHE A 370 -8.57 14.58 -3.71
C PHE A 370 -8.73 14.30 -2.23
N GLN A 371 -8.09 13.27 -1.68
CA GLN A 371 -8.23 12.91 -0.27
C GLN A 371 -7.71 14.03 0.65
N VAL A 372 -6.59 14.67 0.30
CA VAL A 372 -6.07 15.85 1.03
C VAL A 372 -7.05 17.04 0.97
N SER A 373 -7.72 17.25 -0.16
CA SER A 373 -8.68 18.36 -0.34
C SER A 373 -10.05 18.07 0.29
N LEU A 374 -10.51 16.82 0.27
CA LEU A 374 -11.81 16.35 0.76
C LEU A 374 -11.83 16.14 2.28
N CYS A 375 -10.69 15.81 2.90
CA CYS A 375 -10.55 15.78 4.37
C CYS A 375 -10.90 17.13 5.03
N VAL A 376 -11.06 18.21 4.25
CA VAL A 376 -11.37 19.55 4.78
C VAL A 376 -12.86 19.90 4.66
N ARG A 377 -13.65 19.33 3.73
CA ARG A 377 -15.08 19.64 3.58
C ARG A 377 -15.85 18.52 2.86
N VAL A 378 -16.55 17.68 3.62
CA VAL A 378 -17.75 17.00 3.11
C VAL A 378 -18.90 18.00 3.27
N MET A 379 -19.07 18.87 2.29
CA MET A 379 -20.22 19.77 2.22
C MET A 379 -20.96 19.52 0.91
N SER A 380 -22.29 19.54 1.00
CA SER A 380 -23.24 19.40 -0.09
C SER A 380 -22.89 20.35 -1.25
N PHE A 381 -22.25 19.82 -2.31
CA PHE A 381 -21.83 20.60 -3.48
C PHE A 381 -23.00 21.07 -4.36
N THR A 382 -24.22 20.58 -4.12
CA THR A 382 -25.38 20.80 -5.00
C THR A 382 -25.84 22.25 -5.08
N ASP A 383 -25.71 23.02 -3.99
CA ASP A 383 -26.09 24.44 -3.99
C ASP A 383 -25.05 25.33 -4.68
N GLU A 384 -23.79 24.89 -4.79
CA GLU A 384 -22.69 25.71 -5.29
C GLU A 384 -22.66 25.83 -6.83
N PHE A 385 -23.38 24.99 -7.57
CA PHE A 385 -23.47 25.04 -9.04
C PHE A 385 -24.81 25.56 -9.56
N ARG A 386 -25.70 26.01 -8.67
CA ARG A 386 -27.03 26.49 -9.04
C ARG A 386 -26.94 27.69 -10.00
N GLY A 387 -27.63 27.61 -11.14
CA GLY A 387 -27.66 28.67 -12.15
C GLY A 387 -26.55 28.59 -13.21
N LEU A 388 -25.70 27.56 -13.20
CA LEU A 388 -24.71 27.31 -14.25
C LEU A 388 -25.36 27.15 -15.62
N ASP A 389 -26.41 26.34 -15.69
CA ASP A 389 -27.24 26.14 -16.88
C ASP A 389 -27.79 27.45 -17.44
N ARG A 390 -28.40 28.26 -16.57
CA ARG A 390 -28.97 29.57 -16.94
C ARG A 390 -27.90 30.55 -17.43
N ASP A 391 -26.69 30.53 -16.87
CA ASP A 391 -25.61 31.39 -17.35
C ASP A 391 -24.99 30.89 -18.66
N ILE A 392 -24.89 29.57 -18.86
CA ILE A 392 -24.47 28.98 -20.14
C ILE A 392 -25.44 29.39 -21.25
N GLU A 393 -26.74 29.29 -21.00
CA GLU A 393 -27.80 29.72 -21.93
C GLU A 393 -27.85 31.24 -22.12
N GLY A 394 -27.65 32.01 -21.05
CA GLY A 394 -27.70 33.48 -21.07
C GLY A 394 -26.46 34.14 -21.70
N SER A 395 -25.29 33.49 -21.63
CA SER A 395 -24.01 34.02 -22.10
C SER A 395 -23.26 33.07 -23.05
N PRO A 396 -23.89 32.56 -24.12
CA PRO A 396 -23.35 31.46 -24.92
C PRO A 396 -22.02 31.81 -25.60
N LYS A 397 -21.81 33.08 -26.01
CA LYS A 397 -20.55 33.51 -26.65
C LYS A 397 -19.32 33.31 -25.76
N ARG A 398 -19.46 33.49 -24.43
CA ARG A 398 -18.34 33.36 -23.48
C ARG A 398 -18.02 31.90 -23.22
N TRP A 399 -19.05 31.08 -23.04
CA TRP A 399 -18.91 29.64 -22.82
C TRP A 399 -18.44 28.91 -24.08
N LYS A 400 -18.90 29.33 -25.25
CA LYS A 400 -18.43 28.83 -26.56
C LYS A 400 -16.92 28.99 -26.72
N LYS A 401 -16.35 30.13 -26.29
CA LYS A 401 -14.89 30.32 -26.29
C LYS A 401 -14.15 29.25 -25.48
N ILE A 402 -14.69 28.84 -24.33
CA ILE A 402 -14.07 27.81 -23.48
C ILE A 402 -14.24 26.43 -24.13
N VAL A 403 -15.44 26.10 -24.60
CA VAL A 403 -15.73 24.80 -25.23
C VAL A 403 -14.89 24.58 -26.50
N GLU A 404 -14.71 25.62 -27.32
CA GLU A 404 -13.92 25.56 -28.56
C GLU A 404 -12.41 25.75 -28.36
N SER A 405 -11.95 26.05 -27.14
CA SER A 405 -10.51 26.23 -26.87
C SER A 405 -9.78 24.88 -26.95
N GLU A 406 -8.56 24.83 -27.49
CA GLU A 406 -7.75 23.62 -27.45
C GLU A 406 -7.28 23.26 -26.03
N CYS A 407 -7.17 24.26 -25.15
CA CYS A 407 -6.71 24.13 -23.76
C CYS A 407 -7.67 24.81 -22.75
N PRO A 408 -8.93 24.34 -22.64
CA PRO A 408 -9.95 24.92 -21.77
C PRO A 408 -9.51 24.98 -20.29
N GLU A 409 -8.64 24.07 -19.86
CA GLU A 409 -8.08 24.01 -18.51
C GLU A 409 -7.19 25.21 -18.15
N LYS A 410 -6.73 25.99 -19.14
CA LYS A 410 -5.95 27.22 -18.95
C LYS A 410 -6.78 28.50 -19.13
N GLU A 411 -8.01 28.37 -19.63
CA GLU A 411 -8.91 29.51 -19.85
C GLU A 411 -9.48 30.05 -18.54
N LYS A 412 -9.78 31.36 -18.54
CA LYS A 412 -10.43 31.99 -17.39
C LYS A 412 -11.94 31.83 -17.49
N PHE A 413 -12.54 31.18 -16.49
CA PHE A 413 -14.00 31.07 -16.38
C PHE A 413 -14.69 32.44 -16.31
N PRO A 414 -15.91 32.57 -16.88
CA PRO A 414 -16.64 33.83 -16.92
C PRO A 414 -17.30 34.15 -15.57
N GLN A 415 -17.53 35.45 -15.32
CA GLN A 415 -18.38 35.95 -14.22
C GLN A 415 -18.02 35.36 -12.83
N GLU A 416 -19.03 34.89 -12.10
CA GLU A 416 -18.91 34.29 -10.76
C GLU A 416 -18.15 32.95 -10.76
N TRP A 417 -18.10 32.26 -11.90
CA TRP A 417 -17.39 30.98 -12.06
C TRP A 417 -15.87 31.12 -11.96
N LYS A 418 -15.34 32.34 -12.15
CA LYS A 418 -13.91 32.64 -11.95
C LYS A 418 -13.45 32.41 -10.51
N GLY A 419 -14.32 32.71 -9.54
CA GLY A 419 -14.05 32.62 -8.10
C GLY A 419 -14.12 31.20 -7.53
N LYS A 420 -14.54 30.22 -8.34
CA LYS A 420 -14.66 28.82 -7.93
C LYS A 420 -13.30 28.22 -7.59
N SER A 421 -13.32 27.27 -6.65
CA SER A 421 -12.15 26.49 -6.26
C SER A 421 -11.65 25.62 -7.42
N ALA A 422 -10.40 25.15 -7.33
CA ALA A 422 -9.81 24.28 -8.35
C ALA A 422 -10.62 22.98 -8.56
N LEU A 423 -11.16 22.41 -7.48
CA LEU A 423 -12.02 21.22 -7.55
C LEU A 423 -13.34 21.53 -8.27
N GLN A 424 -13.98 22.66 -7.97
CA GLN A 424 -15.21 23.07 -8.64
C GLN A 424 -14.98 23.36 -10.13
N LYS A 425 -13.85 23.99 -10.48
CA LYS A 425 -13.47 24.22 -11.88
C LYS A 425 -13.23 22.91 -12.63
N LEU A 426 -12.59 21.95 -11.97
CA LEU A 426 -12.37 20.61 -12.52
C LEU A 426 -13.70 19.91 -12.85
N ILE A 427 -14.71 20.01 -11.96
CA ILE A 427 -16.07 19.49 -12.19
C ILE A 427 -16.72 20.15 -13.42
N ILE A 428 -16.57 21.47 -13.58
CA ILE A 428 -17.12 22.18 -14.74
C ILE A 428 -16.44 21.71 -16.04
N ILE A 429 -15.12 21.52 -16.04
CA ILE A 429 -14.37 21.00 -17.20
C ILE A 429 -14.85 19.59 -17.56
N ARG A 430 -15.06 18.71 -16.56
CA ARG A 430 -15.58 17.35 -16.79
C ARG A 430 -16.92 17.36 -17.54
N ALA A 431 -17.79 18.33 -17.26
CA ALA A 431 -19.07 18.50 -17.94
C ALA A 431 -18.93 18.87 -19.41
N ILE A 432 -18.08 19.86 -19.70
CA ILE A 432 -18.08 20.55 -21.00
C ILE A 432 -16.99 20.03 -21.95
N ARG A 433 -15.88 19.52 -21.41
CA ARG A 433 -14.68 19.07 -22.13
C ARG A 433 -14.03 17.86 -21.42
N PRO A 434 -14.70 16.70 -21.43
CA PRO A 434 -14.23 15.49 -20.76
C PRO A 434 -12.90 14.97 -21.34
N ASP A 435 -12.63 15.25 -22.61
CA ASP A 435 -11.35 14.95 -23.27
C ASP A 435 -10.15 15.66 -22.61
N ARG A 436 -10.34 16.76 -21.88
CA ARG A 436 -9.23 17.53 -21.31
C ARG A 436 -8.92 17.21 -19.86
N MET A 437 -9.56 16.18 -19.32
CA MET A 437 -9.47 15.90 -17.89
C MET A 437 -8.09 15.42 -17.43
N THR A 438 -7.32 14.73 -18.26
CA THR A 438 -5.93 14.33 -17.91
C THR A 438 -5.06 15.56 -17.64
N TYR A 439 -5.19 16.61 -18.47
CA TYR A 439 -4.50 17.89 -18.31
C TYR A 439 -5.08 18.71 -17.15
N ALA A 440 -6.40 18.77 -17.03
CA ALA A 440 -7.06 19.49 -15.95
C ALA A 440 -6.73 18.89 -14.56
N LEU A 441 -6.69 17.56 -14.45
CA LEU A 441 -6.24 16.85 -13.24
C LEU A 441 -4.78 17.11 -12.95
N ARG A 442 -3.92 17.15 -13.97
CA ARG A 442 -2.52 17.54 -13.80
C ARG A 442 -2.40 18.93 -13.20
N ASN A 443 -3.10 19.93 -13.75
CA ASN A 443 -3.12 21.29 -13.21
C ASN A 443 -3.65 21.33 -11.77
N PHE A 444 -4.69 20.54 -11.46
CA PHE A 444 -5.23 20.43 -10.11
C PHE A 444 -4.21 19.84 -9.12
N VAL A 445 -3.54 18.75 -9.49
CA VAL A 445 -2.48 18.13 -8.69
C VAL A 445 -1.31 19.11 -8.50
N GLU A 446 -0.94 19.83 -9.54
CA GLU A 446 0.12 20.85 -9.49
C GLU A 446 -0.23 21.99 -8.52
N GLU A 447 -1.47 22.47 -8.53
CA GLU A 447 -1.93 23.50 -7.58
C GLU A 447 -1.95 22.97 -6.14
N LYS A 448 -2.39 21.73 -5.91
CA LYS A 448 -2.59 21.18 -4.55
C LYS A 448 -1.33 20.59 -3.92
N LEU A 449 -0.52 19.90 -4.69
CA LEU A 449 0.66 19.17 -4.23
C LEU A 449 1.98 19.79 -4.73
N GLY A 450 1.94 20.55 -5.82
CA GLY A 450 3.09 21.21 -6.44
C GLY A 450 3.56 20.52 -7.74
N VAL A 451 4.30 21.27 -8.57
CA VAL A 451 4.83 20.86 -9.89
C VAL A 451 5.65 19.55 -9.83
N LYS A 452 6.35 19.32 -8.72
CA LYS A 452 7.10 18.08 -8.50
C LYS A 452 6.24 16.82 -8.54
N TYR A 453 4.91 16.93 -8.37
CA TYR A 453 3.95 15.82 -8.45
C TYR A 453 3.47 15.51 -9.87
N THR A 454 3.68 16.40 -10.83
CA THR A 454 3.22 16.26 -12.22
C THR A 454 4.36 16.07 -13.22
N GLU A 455 5.58 16.49 -12.88
CA GLU A 455 6.76 16.25 -13.73
C GLU A 455 7.13 14.75 -13.78
N GLY A 456 7.19 14.22 -15.00
CA GLY A 456 7.73 12.89 -15.33
C GLY A 456 9.26 12.93 -15.36
N ARG A 457 9.92 13.10 -14.22
CA ARG A 457 11.39 12.93 -14.16
C ARG A 457 11.69 11.43 -14.17
N LYS A 458 12.46 10.96 -15.16
CA LYS A 458 13.12 9.65 -15.10
C LYS A 458 13.92 9.61 -13.80
N THR A 459 13.52 8.74 -12.87
CA THR A 459 14.25 8.54 -11.63
C THR A 459 15.55 7.82 -11.93
N ASP A 460 16.66 8.45 -11.55
CA ASP A 460 17.99 7.87 -11.66
C ASP A 460 18.08 6.52 -10.92
N PHE A 461 18.36 5.46 -11.66
CA PHE A 461 18.52 4.11 -11.14
C PHE A 461 19.61 4.05 -10.05
N ALA A 462 20.65 4.87 -10.14
CA ALA A 462 21.73 4.91 -9.16
C ALA A 462 21.25 5.36 -7.76
N LYS A 463 20.18 6.15 -7.68
CA LYS A 463 19.57 6.50 -6.38
C LYS A 463 18.85 5.30 -5.77
N SER A 464 18.03 4.60 -6.55
CA SER A 464 17.30 3.40 -6.11
C SER A 464 18.26 2.28 -5.70
N PHE A 465 19.38 2.14 -6.41
CA PHE A 465 20.43 1.18 -6.07
C PHE A 465 21.04 1.46 -4.69
N ARG A 466 21.36 2.71 -4.36
CA ARG A 466 21.89 3.09 -3.04
C ARG A 466 20.92 2.84 -1.90
N GLU A 467 19.62 2.93 -2.18
CA GLU A 467 18.54 2.66 -1.21
C GLU A 467 18.28 1.15 -1.05
N SER A 468 18.79 0.30 -1.96
CA SER A 468 18.64 -1.15 -1.88
C SER A 468 19.60 -1.80 -0.89
N GLY A 469 19.19 -2.94 -0.33
CA GLY A 469 19.93 -3.68 0.69
C GLY A 469 19.67 -5.19 0.61
N PRO A 470 20.38 -6.02 1.40
CA PRO A 470 20.15 -7.46 1.44
C PRO A 470 18.72 -7.85 1.84
N ALA A 471 18.05 -7.01 2.63
CA ALA A 471 16.66 -7.17 3.07
C ALA A 471 15.64 -6.42 2.18
N SER A 472 16.10 -5.77 1.12
CA SER A 472 15.26 -4.95 0.23
C SER A 472 15.65 -5.22 -1.23
N PRO A 473 15.20 -6.37 -1.78
CA PRO A 473 15.45 -6.71 -3.18
C PRO A 473 14.82 -5.69 -4.13
N VAL A 474 15.36 -5.58 -5.34
CA VAL A 474 14.85 -4.67 -6.37
C VAL A 474 14.05 -5.48 -7.39
N PHE A 475 12.83 -5.02 -7.68
CA PHE A 475 11.90 -5.64 -8.61
C PHE A 475 11.66 -4.71 -9.80
N PHE A 476 11.92 -5.23 -11.01
CA PHE A 476 11.62 -4.54 -12.26
C PHE A 476 10.26 -4.99 -12.83
N ILE A 477 9.35 -4.03 -12.96
CA ILE A 477 8.12 -4.17 -13.74
C ILE A 477 8.47 -3.84 -15.18
N LEU A 478 8.48 -4.87 -16.03
CA LEU A 478 8.88 -4.74 -17.42
C LEU A 478 7.67 -4.65 -18.33
N SER A 479 7.69 -3.65 -19.21
CA SER A 479 6.82 -3.62 -20.37
C SER A 479 7.41 -4.50 -21.49
N PRO A 480 6.58 -5.07 -22.38
CA PRO A 480 7.08 -5.83 -23.54
C PRO A 480 8.08 -5.01 -24.37
N GLY A 481 9.21 -5.62 -24.72
CA GLY A 481 10.25 -5.00 -25.54
C GLY A 481 11.30 -4.18 -24.79
N VAL A 482 11.22 -4.11 -23.44
CA VAL A 482 12.20 -3.40 -22.61
C VAL A 482 13.11 -4.40 -21.88
N ASP A 483 14.43 -4.22 -21.98
CA ASP A 483 15.42 -5.05 -21.30
C ASP A 483 16.09 -4.27 -20.15
N PRO A 484 15.86 -4.64 -18.87
CA PRO A 484 16.48 -3.98 -17.73
C PRO A 484 17.99 -4.27 -17.61
N LEU A 485 18.51 -5.30 -18.29
CA LEU A 485 19.92 -5.67 -18.18
C LEU A 485 20.84 -4.60 -18.74
N LYS A 486 20.46 -3.92 -19.83
CA LYS A 486 21.27 -2.82 -20.39
C LYS A 486 21.51 -1.74 -19.33
N ASP A 487 20.45 -1.39 -18.58
CA ASP A 487 20.52 -0.39 -17.50
C ASP A 487 21.36 -0.86 -16.31
N ILE A 488 21.32 -2.16 -15.98
CA ILE A 488 22.08 -2.75 -14.86
C ILE A 488 23.57 -2.92 -15.22
N GLN A 489 23.87 -3.46 -16.40
CA GLN A 489 25.22 -3.79 -16.86
C GLN A 489 26.05 -2.54 -17.16
N PHE A 490 25.43 -1.50 -17.73
CA PHE A 490 26.13 -0.24 -18.03
C PHE A 490 26.61 0.47 -16.76
N ASN A 491 25.88 0.32 -15.65
CA ASN A 491 26.12 1.10 -14.44
C ASN A 491 26.92 0.38 -13.34
N PHE A 492 27.05 -0.96 -13.35
CA PHE A 492 27.58 -1.69 -12.18
C PHE A 492 28.50 -2.89 -12.49
N LYS A 493 29.64 -2.95 -11.76
CA LYS A 493 30.69 -4.00 -11.81
C LYS A 493 30.64 -4.98 -10.60
N TRP A 494 29.52 -5.04 -9.88
CA TRP A 494 29.40 -5.71 -8.55
C TRP A 494 28.70 -7.08 -8.60
N ILE A 495 28.82 -7.88 -7.51
CA ILE A 495 28.15 -9.19 -7.34
C ILE A 495 26.64 -8.97 -7.16
N ALA A 496 25.92 -8.92 -8.27
CA ALA A 496 24.48 -8.80 -8.33
C ALA A 496 23.87 -10.11 -8.87
N PHE A 497 22.90 -10.68 -8.16
CA PHE A 497 22.13 -11.82 -8.68
C PHE A 497 20.89 -11.30 -9.41
N SER A 498 20.77 -11.62 -10.70
CA SER A 498 19.61 -11.24 -11.53
C SER A 498 18.77 -12.48 -11.84
N LEU A 499 17.53 -12.51 -11.35
CA LEU A 499 16.54 -13.54 -11.65
C LEU A 499 15.56 -13.05 -12.71
N GLN A 500 15.53 -13.75 -13.85
CA GLN A 500 14.70 -13.39 -15.00
C GLN A 500 13.50 -14.30 -15.15
N ASN A 501 12.44 -13.75 -15.75
CA ASN A 501 11.24 -14.48 -16.13
C ASN A 501 10.55 -15.22 -14.97
N ILE A 502 10.69 -14.72 -13.74
CA ILE A 502 10.11 -15.37 -12.56
C ILE A 502 8.57 -15.37 -12.60
N HIS A 503 7.96 -14.46 -13.37
CA HIS A 503 6.53 -14.46 -13.67
C HIS A 503 6.04 -15.75 -14.36
N LEU A 504 6.93 -16.51 -15.03
CA LEU A 504 6.60 -17.81 -15.64
C LEU A 504 6.55 -18.95 -14.61
N VAL A 505 7.05 -18.73 -13.38
CA VAL A 505 7.23 -19.78 -12.36
C VAL A 505 6.44 -19.45 -11.08
N GLY A 506 5.15 -19.13 -11.24
CA GLY A 506 4.29 -18.64 -10.14
C GLY A 506 4.28 -19.51 -8.87
N ARG A 507 4.31 -20.85 -9.00
CA ARG A 507 4.34 -21.77 -7.84
C ARG A 507 5.62 -21.68 -7.01
N TRP A 508 6.74 -21.25 -7.59
CA TRP A 508 8.01 -21.15 -6.90
C TRP A 508 8.17 -19.83 -6.12
N LEU A 509 7.36 -18.80 -6.44
CA LEU A 509 7.47 -17.48 -5.84
C LEU A 509 7.33 -17.50 -4.31
N GLY A 510 6.39 -18.27 -3.77
CA GLY A 510 6.22 -18.38 -2.32
C GLY A 510 7.40 -19.05 -1.61
N SER A 511 8.10 -19.97 -2.28
CA SER A 511 9.34 -20.57 -1.76
C SER A 511 10.52 -19.60 -1.86
N LEU A 512 10.59 -18.84 -2.95
CA LEU A 512 11.62 -17.81 -3.14
C LEU A 512 11.51 -16.70 -2.10
N GLU A 513 10.30 -16.23 -1.78
CA GLU A 513 10.08 -15.20 -0.76
C GLU A 513 10.61 -15.65 0.61
N LYS A 514 10.26 -16.88 1.05
CA LYS A 514 10.78 -17.46 2.30
C LYS A 514 12.29 -17.59 2.31
N LEU A 515 12.90 -17.94 1.17
CA LEU A 515 14.35 -18.03 1.04
C LEU A 515 15.00 -16.64 1.13
N LEU A 516 14.45 -15.63 0.47
CA LEU A 516 14.97 -14.26 0.53
C LEU A 516 14.89 -13.69 1.96
N GLU A 517 13.79 -13.91 2.67
CA GLU A 517 13.65 -13.51 4.08
C GLU A 517 14.68 -14.19 4.98
N ARG A 518 14.98 -15.48 4.76
CA ARG A 518 15.99 -16.19 5.55
C ARG A 518 17.41 -15.77 5.19
N CYS A 519 17.68 -15.53 3.91
CA CYS A 519 19.01 -15.19 3.43
C CYS A 519 19.40 -13.74 3.75
N CYS A 520 18.45 -12.82 3.97
CA CYS A 520 18.79 -11.44 4.27
C CYS A 520 19.46 -11.28 5.65
N GLU A 521 19.13 -12.15 6.62
CA GLU A 521 19.73 -12.15 7.95
C GLU A 521 21.19 -12.68 7.90
N GLY A 522 22.16 -11.81 8.23
CA GLY A 522 23.59 -12.16 8.23
C GLY A 522 24.28 -12.13 6.85
N SER A 523 23.59 -11.64 5.81
CA SER A 523 24.19 -11.45 4.48
C SER A 523 25.20 -10.30 4.42
N HIS A 524 26.10 -10.35 3.43
CA HIS A 524 27.06 -9.27 3.16
C HIS A 524 26.33 -7.95 2.84
N PRO A 525 26.81 -6.78 3.31
CA PRO A 525 26.17 -5.49 3.07
C PRO A 525 25.96 -5.12 1.60
N ASP A 526 26.74 -5.70 0.68
CA ASP A 526 26.64 -5.50 -0.78
C ASP A 526 25.77 -6.55 -1.50
N TYR A 527 25.22 -7.53 -0.78
CA TYR A 527 24.33 -8.53 -1.38
C TYR A 527 23.07 -7.87 -1.93
N ARG A 528 22.83 -8.00 -3.24
CA ARG A 528 21.65 -7.45 -3.94
C ARG A 528 21.04 -8.49 -4.85
N VAL A 529 19.72 -8.52 -4.87
CA VAL A 529 18.92 -9.39 -5.74
C VAL A 529 18.02 -8.52 -6.61
N PHE A 530 18.10 -8.73 -7.93
CA PHE A 530 17.27 -8.10 -8.95
C PHE A 530 16.32 -9.14 -9.54
N MET A 531 15.04 -8.81 -9.66
CA MET A 531 14.01 -9.77 -10.07
C MET A 531 13.00 -9.15 -11.05
N SER A 532 12.28 -10.01 -11.78
CA SER A 532 11.20 -9.66 -12.72
C SER A 532 9.90 -10.48 -12.47
N GLY A 533 9.19 -10.22 -11.36
CA GLY A 533 7.84 -10.72 -11.04
C GLY A 533 7.32 -10.24 -9.66
N ILE A 534 6.19 -10.75 -9.18
CA ILE A 534 5.45 -10.18 -8.04
C ILE A 534 6.12 -10.49 -6.68
N LEU A 535 6.44 -9.45 -5.90
CA LEU A 535 6.85 -9.54 -4.49
C LEU A 535 6.36 -8.30 -3.69
N GLU A 536 5.88 -8.51 -2.48
CA GLU A 536 5.40 -7.43 -1.59
C GLU A 536 6.55 -6.65 -0.91
N ASN A 537 7.64 -7.35 -0.58
CA ASN A 537 8.82 -6.80 0.10
C ASN A 537 9.95 -6.46 -0.90
N ALA A 538 9.69 -5.60 -1.88
CA ALA A 538 10.70 -5.17 -2.86
C ALA A 538 10.61 -3.69 -3.23
N ILE A 539 11.75 -3.09 -3.58
CA ILE A 539 11.80 -1.77 -4.23
C ILE A 539 11.36 -1.97 -5.67
N LYS A 540 10.28 -1.30 -6.08
CA LYS A 540 9.68 -1.48 -7.40
C LYS A 540 10.12 -0.39 -8.36
N ILE A 541 10.55 -0.80 -9.55
CA ILE A 541 10.98 0.08 -10.63
C ILE A 541 10.26 -0.34 -11.89
N THR A 542 9.49 0.57 -12.47
CA THR A 542 8.80 0.35 -13.73
C THR A 542 9.68 0.86 -14.86
N ASN A 543 9.92 0.01 -15.85
CA ASN A 543 10.58 0.38 -17.09
C ASN A 543 9.56 0.27 -18.23
N GLU A 544 9.05 1.42 -18.66
CA GLU A 544 8.14 1.55 -19.80
C GLU A 544 8.93 2.00 -21.03
N PRO A 545 8.57 1.52 -22.23
CA PRO A 545 9.07 2.15 -23.43
C PRO A 545 8.67 3.63 -23.40
N PRO A 546 9.52 4.52 -23.94
CA PRO A 546 9.11 5.88 -24.16
C PRO A 546 7.78 5.93 -24.94
N THR A 547 7.00 6.99 -24.76
CA THR A 547 5.75 7.19 -25.50
C THR A 547 5.83 8.49 -26.28
N GLY A 548 5.08 8.56 -27.38
CA GLY A 548 5.12 9.69 -28.31
C GLY A 548 6.15 9.54 -29.42
N MET A 549 5.93 10.30 -30.49
CA MET A 549 6.73 10.21 -31.73
C MET A 549 8.21 10.45 -31.47
N HIS A 550 8.53 11.53 -30.74
CA HIS A 550 9.89 11.98 -30.47
C HIS A 550 10.73 10.87 -29.83
N ALA A 551 10.25 10.33 -28.73
CA ALA A 551 11.01 9.39 -27.93
C ALA A 551 11.06 7.98 -28.57
N ASN A 552 10.01 7.57 -29.31
CA ASN A 552 10.06 6.33 -30.09
C ASN A 552 10.99 6.40 -31.30
N LEU A 553 11.14 7.57 -31.91
CA LEU A 553 12.05 7.74 -33.04
C LEU A 553 13.51 7.63 -32.59
N HIS A 554 13.88 8.25 -31.46
CA HIS A 554 15.20 7.99 -30.85
C HIS A 554 15.37 6.52 -30.48
N ALA A 555 14.36 5.91 -29.83
CA ALA A 555 14.45 4.50 -29.45
C ALA A 555 14.58 3.56 -30.66
N ALA A 556 14.01 3.92 -31.81
CA ALA A 556 14.19 3.19 -33.06
C ALA A 556 15.62 3.33 -33.58
N LEU A 557 16.18 4.55 -33.58
CA LEU A 557 17.55 4.84 -34.01
C LEU A 557 18.62 4.22 -33.11
N ASP A 558 18.39 4.18 -31.79
CA ASP A 558 19.31 3.60 -30.79
C ASP A 558 19.58 2.09 -30.99
N ASN A 559 18.85 1.43 -31.90
CA ASN A 559 19.13 0.05 -32.29
C ASN A 559 20.29 -0.08 -33.30
N PHE A 560 20.78 1.05 -33.81
CA PHE A 560 21.82 1.14 -34.81
C PHE A 560 22.98 1.99 -34.27
N ASP A 561 24.16 1.80 -34.84
CA ASP A 561 25.37 2.53 -34.50
C ASP A 561 26.02 3.13 -35.75
N GLN A 562 27.06 3.95 -35.54
CA GLN A 562 27.79 4.58 -36.65
C GLN A 562 28.37 3.53 -37.62
N ASP A 563 28.75 2.35 -37.12
CA ASP A 563 29.32 1.28 -37.93
C ASP A 563 28.29 0.75 -38.96
N ILE A 564 27.03 0.57 -38.56
CA ILE A 564 25.93 0.19 -39.47
C ILE A 564 25.66 1.30 -40.50
N LEU A 565 25.74 2.57 -40.09
CA LEU A 565 25.52 3.70 -41.01
C LEU A 565 26.59 3.79 -42.11
N ASP A 566 27.82 3.38 -41.81
CA ASP A 566 28.97 3.48 -42.71
C ASP A 566 29.26 2.16 -43.44
N GLN A 567 28.46 1.11 -43.20
CA GLN A 567 28.65 -0.21 -43.79
C GLN A 567 28.32 -0.27 -45.29
N CYS A 568 27.39 0.59 -45.77
CA CYS A 568 26.87 0.53 -47.13
C CYS A 568 27.65 1.43 -48.11
N SER A 569 27.94 0.92 -49.31
CA SER A 569 28.62 1.68 -50.38
C SER A 569 27.78 2.86 -50.93
N ARG A 570 26.46 2.81 -50.78
CA ARG A 570 25.51 3.88 -51.16
C ARG A 570 24.99 4.60 -49.92
N GLU A 571 25.91 5.22 -49.17
CA GLU A 571 25.63 5.83 -47.87
C GLU A 571 24.42 6.76 -47.88
N GLN A 572 24.31 7.69 -48.84
CA GLN A 572 23.23 8.67 -48.90
C GLN A 572 21.83 8.02 -48.93
N GLU A 573 21.66 7.00 -49.77
CA GLU A 573 20.37 6.33 -49.95
C GLU A 573 20.05 5.39 -48.80
N PHE A 574 21.05 4.66 -48.31
CA PHE A 574 20.91 3.82 -47.13
C PHE A 574 20.49 4.64 -45.91
N LYS A 575 21.21 5.73 -45.63
CA LYS A 575 20.94 6.68 -44.54
C LYS A 575 19.52 7.25 -44.63
N THR A 576 19.08 7.59 -45.85
CA THR A 576 17.74 8.13 -46.12
C THR A 576 16.63 7.12 -45.89
N ILE A 577 16.80 5.90 -46.40
CA ILE A 577 15.80 4.84 -46.23
C ILE A 577 15.78 4.35 -44.77
N LEU A 578 16.93 4.25 -44.10
CA LEU A 578 17.05 3.89 -42.68
C LEU A 578 16.22 4.83 -41.81
N PHE A 579 16.41 6.14 -41.97
CA PHE A 579 15.64 7.12 -41.19
C PHE A 579 14.14 7.03 -41.47
N SER A 580 13.75 6.87 -42.75
CA SER A 580 12.36 6.68 -43.14
C SER A 580 11.74 5.39 -42.57
N LEU A 581 12.52 4.31 -42.44
CA LEU A 581 12.10 3.08 -41.76
C LEU A 581 11.97 3.25 -40.25
N CYS A 582 12.88 3.99 -39.61
CA CYS A 582 12.76 4.34 -38.19
C CYS A 582 11.51 5.20 -37.92
N TYR A 583 11.25 6.18 -38.78
CA TYR A 583 10.05 7.01 -38.72
C TYR A 583 8.77 6.19 -38.94
N PHE A 584 8.76 5.33 -39.95
CA PHE A 584 7.69 4.37 -40.20
C PHE A 584 7.42 3.49 -38.98
N HIS A 585 8.46 2.88 -38.41
CA HIS A 585 8.37 2.02 -37.23
C HIS A 585 7.78 2.78 -36.03
N ALA A 586 8.27 3.99 -35.74
CA ALA A 586 7.75 4.83 -34.68
C ALA A 586 6.26 5.20 -34.91
N CYS A 587 5.89 5.51 -36.16
CA CYS A 587 4.50 5.81 -36.54
C CYS A 587 3.57 4.61 -36.30
N VAL A 588 3.89 3.44 -36.85
CA VAL A 588 3.01 2.26 -36.75
C VAL A 588 2.89 1.75 -35.32
N ALA A 589 3.98 1.85 -34.54
CA ALA A 589 4.01 1.49 -33.14
C ALA A 589 3.16 2.43 -32.28
N GLU A 590 3.23 3.75 -32.48
CA GLU A 590 2.44 4.72 -31.69
C GLU A 590 0.97 4.79 -32.13
N ARG A 591 0.69 4.59 -33.42
CA ARG A 591 -0.67 4.69 -33.97
C ARG A 591 -1.67 3.76 -33.28
N ARG A 592 -1.19 2.66 -32.66
CA ARG A 592 -2.01 1.75 -31.84
C ARG A 592 -2.75 2.42 -30.67
N LYS A 593 -2.32 3.59 -30.21
CA LYS A 593 -2.98 4.31 -29.10
C LYS A 593 -4.34 4.88 -29.47
N PHE A 594 -4.60 5.13 -30.76
CA PHE A 594 -5.88 5.65 -31.25
C PHE A 594 -6.95 4.57 -31.44
N GLY A 595 -6.73 3.36 -30.91
CA GLY A 595 -7.71 2.27 -30.98
C GLY A 595 -8.10 1.94 -32.44
N PRO A 596 -9.40 1.70 -32.72
CA PRO A 596 -9.89 1.36 -34.06
C PRO A 596 -9.62 2.43 -35.14
N GLN A 597 -9.48 3.71 -34.78
CA GLN A 597 -9.11 4.75 -35.75
C GLN A 597 -7.63 4.64 -36.17
N GLY A 598 -6.80 4.11 -35.27
CA GLY A 598 -5.41 3.79 -35.55
C GLY A 598 -5.29 2.51 -36.37
N TRP A 599 -5.69 1.39 -35.77
CA TRP A 599 -5.66 0.04 -36.36
C TRP A 599 -6.94 -0.71 -35.96
N ASN A 600 -7.54 -1.46 -36.88
CA ASN A 600 -8.73 -2.26 -36.56
C ASN A 600 -8.43 -3.34 -35.50
N ARG A 601 -7.19 -3.84 -35.46
CA ARG A 601 -6.69 -4.79 -34.45
C ARG A 601 -5.36 -4.34 -33.86
N LYS A 602 -5.05 -4.82 -32.65
CA LYS A 602 -3.76 -4.57 -32.00
C LYS A 602 -2.71 -5.55 -32.52
N TYR A 603 -1.78 -5.06 -33.35
CA TYR A 603 -0.67 -5.86 -33.89
C TYR A 603 0.61 -5.73 -33.05
N PRO A 604 1.37 -6.81 -32.85
CA PRO A 604 2.57 -6.82 -32.01
C PRO A 604 3.83 -6.43 -32.80
N PHE A 605 3.86 -5.23 -33.39
CA PHE A 605 5.07 -4.71 -34.04
C PHE A 605 6.20 -4.59 -33.02
N ASN A 606 7.37 -5.11 -33.36
CA ASN A 606 8.51 -5.20 -32.47
C ASN A 606 9.78 -4.65 -33.15
N THR A 607 10.81 -4.38 -32.34
CA THR A 607 12.09 -3.86 -32.81
C THR A 607 12.83 -4.85 -33.73
N GLY A 608 12.57 -6.15 -33.61
CA GLY A 608 13.07 -7.17 -34.53
C GLY A 608 12.57 -6.97 -35.97
N ASP A 609 11.33 -6.53 -36.15
CA ASP A 609 10.80 -6.21 -37.49
C ASP A 609 11.60 -5.08 -38.13
N LEU A 610 11.99 -4.07 -37.35
CA LEU A 610 12.83 -2.96 -37.80
C LEU A 610 14.26 -3.41 -38.11
N THR A 611 14.93 -4.12 -37.20
CA THR A 611 16.34 -4.53 -37.40
C THR A 611 16.49 -5.50 -38.57
N ILE A 612 15.56 -6.45 -38.73
CA ILE A 612 15.57 -7.36 -39.88
C ILE A 612 15.29 -6.57 -41.17
N SER A 613 14.38 -5.59 -41.15
CA SER A 613 14.13 -4.74 -42.33
C SER A 613 15.37 -3.97 -42.77
N VAL A 614 16.16 -3.44 -41.82
CA VAL A 614 17.43 -2.76 -42.13
C VAL A 614 18.50 -3.73 -42.63
N ASN A 615 18.57 -4.95 -42.09
CA ASN A 615 19.47 -5.99 -42.63
C ASN A 615 19.09 -6.38 -44.06
N VAL A 616 17.79 -6.49 -44.37
CA VAL A 616 17.30 -6.73 -45.73
C VAL A 616 17.64 -5.54 -46.63
N LEU A 617 17.45 -4.32 -46.16
CA LEU A 617 17.80 -3.10 -46.89
C LEU A 617 19.29 -3.11 -47.32
N TYR A 618 20.18 -3.46 -46.40
CA TYR A 618 21.62 -3.56 -46.66
C TYR A 618 21.92 -4.54 -47.81
N ASN A 619 21.32 -5.74 -47.77
CA ASN A 619 21.54 -6.78 -48.78
C ASN A 619 21.04 -6.39 -50.19
N TYR A 620 20.04 -5.52 -50.30
CA TYR A 620 19.42 -5.14 -51.57
C TYR A 620 20.03 -3.90 -52.23
N LEU A 621 20.83 -3.11 -51.49
CA LEU A 621 21.34 -1.81 -51.96
C LEU A 621 22.60 -1.87 -52.83
N GLU A 622 23.07 -3.06 -53.21
CA GLU A 622 24.31 -3.22 -53.99
C GLU A 622 24.22 -2.78 -55.47
N ALA A 623 23.02 -2.59 -56.05
CA ALA A 623 22.83 -2.24 -57.47
C ALA A 623 21.99 -0.97 -57.72
N ASN A 624 20.67 -1.07 -57.87
CA ASN A 624 19.70 0.03 -58.00
C ASN A 624 18.64 -0.12 -56.92
N VAL A 625 18.16 0.97 -56.32
CA VAL A 625 17.12 0.91 -55.26
C VAL A 625 15.82 0.33 -55.84
N PRO A 626 15.43 -0.90 -55.47
CA PRO A 626 14.22 -1.51 -56.00
C PRO A 626 13.05 -1.09 -55.12
N TRP A 627 12.53 0.11 -55.34
CA TRP A 627 11.52 0.73 -54.48
C TRP A 627 10.25 -0.12 -54.31
N GLU A 628 9.76 -0.75 -55.39
CA GLU A 628 8.58 -1.62 -55.32
C GLU A 628 8.87 -2.89 -54.49
N ASP A 629 10.02 -3.53 -54.69
CA ASP A 629 10.40 -4.73 -53.96
C ASP A 629 10.63 -4.44 -52.48
N LEU A 630 11.29 -3.31 -52.15
CA LEU A 630 11.51 -2.89 -50.76
C LEU A 630 10.17 -2.59 -50.05
N ARG A 631 9.26 -1.86 -50.71
CA ARG A 631 7.92 -1.59 -50.14
C ARG A 631 7.12 -2.88 -49.95
N TYR A 632 7.24 -3.83 -50.88
CA TYR A 632 6.60 -5.13 -50.76
C TYR A 632 7.20 -5.95 -49.60
N LEU A 633 8.53 -6.04 -49.51
CA LEU A 633 9.22 -6.76 -48.45
C LEU A 633 8.85 -6.19 -47.07
N PHE A 634 8.93 -4.88 -46.90
CA PHE A 634 8.62 -4.25 -45.62
C PHE A 634 7.13 -4.27 -45.29
N GLY A 635 6.26 -4.03 -46.28
CA GLY A 635 4.82 -3.87 -46.09
C GLY A 635 4.02 -5.16 -46.06
N GLU A 636 4.36 -6.14 -46.90
CA GLU A 636 3.61 -7.39 -47.03
C GLU A 636 4.23 -8.55 -46.24
N ILE A 637 5.56 -8.58 -46.13
CA ILE A 637 6.27 -9.70 -45.49
C ILE A 637 6.64 -9.35 -44.04
N MET A 638 7.42 -8.28 -43.83
CA MET A 638 7.94 -7.94 -42.49
C MET A 638 6.83 -7.47 -41.55
N TYR A 639 6.21 -6.32 -41.84
CA TYR A 639 5.11 -5.79 -41.03
C TYR A 639 3.78 -6.45 -41.40
N GLY A 640 3.55 -6.70 -42.69
CA GLY A 640 2.35 -7.36 -43.18
C GLY A 640 2.17 -8.81 -42.72
N GLY A 641 3.24 -9.47 -42.29
CA GLY A 641 3.17 -10.79 -41.67
C GLY A 641 2.37 -10.80 -40.36
N HIS A 642 2.30 -9.67 -39.65
CA HIS A 642 1.52 -9.51 -38.42
C HIS A 642 0.06 -9.10 -38.70
N ILE A 643 -0.18 -8.45 -39.83
CA ILE A 643 -1.46 -7.80 -40.13
C ILE A 643 -2.43 -8.80 -40.74
N THR A 644 -3.59 -8.96 -40.10
CA THR A 644 -4.62 -9.92 -40.52
C THR A 644 -5.83 -9.28 -41.18
N ASP A 645 -6.01 -7.97 -41.03
CA ASP A 645 -7.11 -7.21 -41.63
C ASP A 645 -6.69 -6.53 -42.94
N ASP A 646 -7.52 -6.64 -43.98
CA ASP A 646 -7.18 -6.14 -45.32
C ASP A 646 -7.11 -4.61 -45.40
N TRP A 647 -7.89 -3.90 -44.59
CA TRP A 647 -7.85 -2.44 -44.54
C TRP A 647 -6.60 -1.95 -43.83
N ASP A 648 -6.25 -2.58 -42.71
CA ASP A 648 -4.98 -2.32 -42.01
C ASP A 648 -3.79 -2.64 -42.93
N ARG A 649 -3.87 -3.71 -43.73
CA ARG A 649 -2.82 -4.09 -44.69
C ARG A 649 -2.66 -3.05 -45.80
N ARG A 650 -3.77 -2.50 -46.28
CA ARG A 650 -3.76 -1.36 -47.21
C ARG A 650 -3.15 -0.12 -46.57
N LEU A 651 -3.51 0.20 -45.33
CA LEU A 651 -2.96 1.34 -44.59
C LEU A 651 -1.44 1.22 -44.44
N CYS A 652 -0.95 0.04 -44.05
CA CYS A 652 0.50 -0.23 -43.91
C CYS A 652 1.25 -0.02 -45.23
N ARG A 653 0.69 -0.46 -46.36
CA ARG A 653 1.25 -0.21 -47.69
C ARG A 653 1.27 1.27 -48.03
N THR A 654 0.17 1.98 -47.80
CA THR A 654 0.08 3.41 -48.08
C THR A 654 1.12 4.22 -47.29
N TYR A 655 1.40 3.84 -46.04
CA TYR A 655 2.50 4.45 -45.29
C TYR A 655 3.86 4.30 -45.97
N LEU A 656 4.19 3.09 -46.44
CA LEU A 656 5.46 2.84 -47.11
C LEU A 656 5.51 3.50 -48.49
N GLU A 657 4.38 3.59 -49.19
CA GLU A 657 4.27 4.38 -50.42
C GLU A 657 4.59 5.85 -50.15
N GLU A 658 3.99 6.48 -49.15
CA GLU A 658 4.22 7.88 -48.82
C GLU A 658 5.64 8.16 -48.28
N TYR A 659 6.13 7.33 -47.37
CA TYR A 659 7.42 7.56 -46.69
C TYR A 659 8.64 7.14 -47.52
N MET A 660 8.51 6.12 -48.36
CA MET A 660 9.63 5.59 -49.15
C MET A 660 9.51 5.96 -50.62
N GLN A 661 9.62 7.25 -50.96
CA GLN A 661 9.58 7.75 -52.35
C GLN A 661 10.99 8.00 -52.94
N PRO A 662 11.18 8.01 -54.27
CA PRO A 662 12.46 8.36 -54.88
C PRO A 662 12.92 9.80 -54.62
N ASN A 663 11.98 10.74 -54.49
CA ASN A 663 12.23 12.17 -54.21
C ASN A 663 11.88 12.50 -52.76
N GLN A 664 12.50 11.82 -51.78
CA GLN A 664 12.14 12.01 -50.36
C GLN A 664 12.35 13.46 -49.93
N VAL A 665 11.24 14.17 -49.72
CA VAL A 665 11.19 15.32 -48.82
C VAL A 665 10.60 14.77 -47.54
N LEU A 666 11.45 14.54 -46.55
CA LEU A 666 10.97 14.20 -45.20
C LEU A 666 10.00 15.30 -44.76
N TYR A 667 8.83 14.89 -44.24
CA TYR A 667 7.75 15.80 -43.81
C TYR A 667 8.21 16.93 -42.89
N CYS A 668 9.38 16.79 -42.25
CA CYS A 668 9.94 17.74 -41.28
C CYS A 668 10.92 18.77 -41.87
N SER A 669 11.47 18.61 -43.09
CA SER A 669 12.40 19.59 -43.67
C SER A 669 12.74 19.34 -45.15
N HIS A 670 13.04 20.41 -45.88
CA HIS A 670 13.66 20.35 -47.22
C HIS A 670 15.15 19.89 -47.21
N HIS A 671 15.74 19.68 -46.03
CA HIS A 671 17.12 19.23 -45.87
C HIS A 671 17.18 17.96 -45.02
N PHE A 672 17.90 16.96 -45.53
CA PHE A 672 18.18 15.69 -44.85
C PHE A 672 19.20 15.90 -43.71
N PRO A 673 19.08 15.19 -42.56
CA PRO A 673 20.03 15.31 -41.45
C PRO A 673 21.49 14.99 -41.83
N SER A 674 22.40 15.43 -40.96
CA SER A 674 23.86 15.30 -41.07
C SER A 674 24.34 13.85 -41.35
N SER A 675 25.55 13.70 -41.86
CA SER A 675 26.18 12.40 -42.19
C SER A 675 26.51 11.50 -40.98
N HIS A 676 26.43 12.05 -39.76
CA HIS A 676 26.81 11.38 -38.52
C HIS A 676 25.59 10.94 -37.70
N PHE A 677 25.72 9.82 -36.99
CA PHE A 677 24.66 9.24 -36.14
C PHE A 677 24.06 10.25 -35.16
N GLN A 678 24.91 10.98 -34.44
CA GLN A 678 24.46 12.02 -33.48
C GLN A 678 23.62 13.11 -34.17
N GLY A 679 23.92 13.43 -35.42
CA GLY A 679 23.19 14.45 -36.16
C GLY A 679 21.73 14.08 -36.49
N TYR A 680 21.37 12.79 -36.45
CA TYR A 680 19.96 12.38 -36.50
C TYR A 680 19.24 12.71 -35.20
N HIS A 681 19.88 12.48 -34.05
CA HIS A 681 19.29 12.80 -32.76
C HIS A 681 19.10 14.31 -32.63
N ASP A 682 20.12 15.10 -32.96
CA ASP A 682 20.06 16.56 -32.92
C ASP A 682 18.96 17.10 -33.87
N PHE A 683 18.81 16.51 -35.06
CA PHE A 683 17.74 16.87 -35.99
C PHE A 683 16.34 16.60 -35.43
N ILE A 684 16.15 15.47 -34.73
CA ILE A 684 14.85 15.14 -34.10
C ILE A 684 14.54 16.16 -33.01
N ASP A 685 15.52 16.47 -32.15
CA ASP A 685 15.36 17.41 -31.04
C ASP A 685 15.01 18.83 -31.53
N GLU A 686 15.57 19.27 -32.67
CA GLU A 686 15.36 20.62 -33.20
C GLU A 686 14.16 20.75 -34.14
N MET A 687 13.89 19.74 -34.97
CA MET A 687 12.97 19.87 -36.12
C MET A 687 11.64 19.15 -35.94
N LEU A 688 11.50 18.24 -34.97
CA LEU A 688 10.23 17.53 -34.77
C LEU A 688 9.21 18.45 -34.06
N PRO A 689 8.03 18.73 -34.66
CA PRO A 689 7.02 19.56 -34.03
C PRO A 689 6.39 18.87 -32.81
N HIS A 690 5.65 19.64 -32.01
CA HIS A 690 4.86 19.06 -30.93
C HIS A 690 3.91 18.01 -31.47
N GLU A 691 3.85 16.88 -30.77
CA GLU A 691 3.05 15.74 -31.17
C GLU A 691 1.58 16.10 -31.43
N SER A 692 1.02 15.48 -32.47
CA SER A 692 -0.35 15.68 -32.94
C SER A 692 -0.77 14.44 -33.74
N PRO A 693 -2.06 14.06 -33.77
CA PRO A 693 -2.57 12.96 -34.60
C PRO A 693 -2.15 13.04 -36.07
N VAL A 694 -1.90 14.24 -36.58
CA VAL A 694 -1.49 14.48 -37.97
C VAL A 694 -0.14 13.81 -38.29
N HIS A 695 0.78 13.70 -37.34
CA HIS A 695 2.05 12.96 -37.51
C HIS A 695 1.83 11.48 -37.80
N TYR A 696 0.70 10.97 -37.33
CA TYR A 696 0.28 9.60 -37.58
C TYR A 696 -0.69 9.54 -38.75
N GLY A 697 -0.84 10.55 -39.60
CA GLY A 697 -1.81 10.51 -40.71
C GLY A 697 -3.27 10.38 -40.24
N LEU A 698 -3.60 10.96 -39.08
CA LEU A 698 -4.95 11.02 -38.53
C LEU A 698 -5.47 12.45 -38.51
N HIS A 699 -6.80 12.60 -38.52
CA HIS A 699 -7.44 13.89 -38.31
C HIS A 699 -7.23 14.38 -36.87
N PRO A 700 -7.06 15.69 -36.60
CA PRO A 700 -6.87 16.22 -35.23
C PRO A 700 -7.93 15.75 -34.22
N ASN A 701 -9.18 15.58 -34.65
CA ASN A 701 -10.27 15.06 -33.80
C ASN A 701 -10.01 13.66 -33.22
N ALA A 702 -9.11 12.86 -33.78
CA ALA A 702 -8.74 11.55 -33.22
C ALA A 702 -8.16 11.67 -31.80
N GLU A 703 -7.54 12.82 -31.49
CA GLU A 703 -7.06 13.10 -30.13
C GLU A 703 -8.20 13.28 -29.14
N ILE A 704 -9.33 13.88 -29.55
CA ILE A 704 -10.48 14.12 -28.67
C ILE A 704 -11.04 12.78 -28.17
N GLU A 705 -11.26 11.82 -29.08
CA GLU A 705 -11.77 10.50 -28.70
C GLU A 705 -10.77 9.73 -27.85
N PHE A 706 -9.50 9.71 -28.25
CA PHE A 706 -8.42 9.07 -27.48
C PHE A 706 -8.34 9.63 -26.04
N LEU A 707 -8.35 10.95 -25.89
CA LEU A 707 -8.27 11.59 -24.59
C LEU A 707 -9.55 11.41 -23.76
N THR A 708 -10.72 11.38 -24.40
CA THR A 708 -12.01 11.09 -23.72
C THR A 708 -11.98 9.68 -23.12
N VAL A 709 -11.63 8.67 -23.92
CA VAL A 709 -11.51 7.27 -23.45
C VAL A 709 -10.47 7.15 -22.33
N THR A 710 -9.34 7.86 -22.47
CA THR A 710 -8.30 7.88 -21.43
C THR A 710 -8.79 8.53 -20.13
N SER A 711 -9.55 9.62 -20.24
CA SER A 711 -10.18 10.28 -19.09
C SER A 711 -11.18 9.36 -18.40
N ASP A 712 -12.10 8.76 -19.14
CA ASP A 712 -13.14 7.88 -18.58
C ASP A 712 -12.51 6.68 -17.88
N ALA A 713 -11.48 6.06 -18.48
CA ALA A 713 -10.72 4.98 -17.84
C ALA A 713 -10.02 5.42 -16.54
N LEU A 714 -9.49 6.66 -16.51
CA LEU A 714 -8.88 7.23 -15.30
C LEU A 714 -9.93 7.39 -14.19
N PHE A 715 -11.10 7.95 -14.50
CA PHE A 715 -12.17 8.17 -13.50
C PHE A 715 -12.80 6.87 -13.02
N HIS A 716 -12.98 5.87 -13.90
CA HIS A 716 -13.37 4.53 -13.49
C HIS A 716 -12.39 3.93 -12.48
N THR A 717 -11.08 4.02 -12.76
CA THR A 717 -10.06 3.55 -11.82
C THR A 717 -10.09 4.33 -10.49
N LEU A 718 -10.27 5.66 -10.53
CA LEU A 718 -10.41 6.47 -9.31
C LEU A 718 -11.61 6.06 -8.47
N LEU A 719 -12.73 5.70 -9.11
CA LEU A 719 -13.93 5.23 -8.44
C LEU A 719 -13.69 3.89 -7.73
N GLU A 720 -13.03 2.94 -8.40
CA GLU A 720 -12.68 1.64 -7.81
C GLU A 720 -11.74 1.75 -6.60
N LEU A 721 -10.89 2.78 -6.59
CA LEU A 721 -10.01 3.08 -5.45
C LEU A 721 -10.77 3.65 -4.24
N GLN A 722 -12.00 4.13 -4.39
CA GLN A 722 -12.75 4.66 -3.23
C GLN A 722 -13.20 3.50 -2.33
N SER A 723 -12.72 3.50 -1.09
CA SER A 723 -13.17 2.57 -0.06
C SER A 723 -14.67 2.77 0.26
N PRO A 724 -15.50 1.72 0.34
CA PRO A 724 -16.92 1.81 0.71
C PRO A 724 -17.16 2.62 1.99
N ASP A 725 -16.23 2.54 2.95
CA ASP A 725 -16.29 3.27 4.23
C ASP A 725 -16.28 4.80 4.09
N ALA A 726 -15.77 5.35 2.98
CA ALA A 726 -15.82 6.79 2.72
C ALA A 726 -17.20 7.28 2.25
N VAL A 727 -18.04 6.37 1.76
CA VAL A 727 -19.41 6.64 1.29
C VAL A 727 -20.45 6.30 2.38
N MET A 728 -20.07 5.51 3.38
CA MET A 728 -20.92 5.16 4.52
C MET A 728 -20.98 6.27 5.59
N GLY A 729 -21.62 7.37 5.23
CA GLY A 729 -22.44 8.09 6.18
C GLY A 729 -23.63 7.21 6.57
N GLU A 730 -23.78 7.01 7.89
CA GLU A 730 -24.89 6.39 8.63
C GLU A 730 -26.18 6.05 7.85
N GLY A 731 -26.64 4.81 8.00
CA GLY A 731 -27.99 4.37 7.61
C GLY A 731 -27.99 3.02 6.91
N ALA A 732 -28.97 2.19 7.28
CA ALA A 732 -29.22 0.81 6.85
C ALA A 732 -28.77 0.44 5.43
N SER A 733 -28.33 -0.82 5.30
CA SER A 733 -28.01 -1.54 4.07
C SER A 733 -28.99 -1.22 2.94
N GLN A 734 -28.60 -0.29 2.08
CA GLN A 734 -29.19 -0.07 0.77
C GLN A 734 -28.05 -0.22 -0.23
N THR A 735 -28.27 -1.03 -1.25
CA THR A 735 -27.27 -1.28 -2.29
C THR A 735 -27.03 -0.02 -3.11
N LEU A 736 -25.84 0.09 -3.72
CA LEU A 736 -25.45 1.22 -4.58
C LEU A 736 -26.49 1.48 -5.68
N GLU A 737 -27.14 0.42 -6.17
CA GLU A 737 -28.19 0.45 -7.20
C GLU A 737 -29.51 1.08 -6.72
N GLU A 738 -29.88 0.87 -5.44
CA GLU A 738 -31.12 1.43 -4.89
C GLU A 738 -31.02 2.95 -4.70
N LYS A 739 -29.86 3.50 -4.32
CA LYS A 739 -29.62 4.96 -4.26
C LYS A 739 -29.62 5.62 -5.64
N VAL A 740 -29.15 4.92 -6.68
CA VAL A 740 -29.12 5.41 -8.08
C VAL A 740 -30.52 5.49 -8.70
N SER A 741 -31.46 4.67 -8.23
CA SER A 741 -32.83 4.61 -8.76
C SER A 741 -33.73 5.79 -8.32
N GLY A 742 -33.40 6.47 -7.22
CA GLY A 742 -34.23 7.52 -6.61
C GLY A 742 -33.88 8.97 -6.99
N LEU A 743 -32.85 9.21 -7.82
CA LEU A 743 -32.34 10.55 -8.13
C LEU A 743 -32.96 11.13 -9.42
N THR A 744 -33.29 12.42 -9.42
CA THR A 744 -33.82 13.13 -10.60
C THR A 744 -32.78 13.21 -11.72
N LEU A 745 -33.18 13.48 -12.97
CA LEU A 745 -32.26 13.54 -14.13
C LEU A 745 -31.11 14.57 -13.95
N TYR A 746 -31.33 15.61 -13.13
CA TYR A 746 -30.34 16.64 -12.80
C TYR A 746 -29.40 16.20 -11.66
N ASP A 747 -29.93 15.46 -10.68
CA ASP A 747 -29.12 14.78 -9.67
C ASP A 747 -28.26 13.69 -10.30
N LYS A 748 -28.80 12.96 -11.29
CA LYS A 748 -28.01 12.07 -12.14
C LYS A 748 -26.92 12.86 -12.84
N LEU A 749 -27.14 14.06 -13.38
CA LEU A 749 -26.04 14.84 -13.99
C LEU A 749 -24.91 15.18 -12.99
N VAL A 750 -25.21 15.60 -11.76
CA VAL A 750 -24.18 15.95 -10.76
C VAL A 750 -23.53 14.72 -10.13
N PHE A 751 -24.29 13.65 -9.89
CA PHE A 751 -23.80 12.37 -9.37
C PHE A 751 -22.98 11.62 -10.45
N THR A 752 -23.39 11.70 -11.72
CA THR A 752 -22.68 11.17 -12.90
C THR A 752 -21.46 12.06 -13.23
N MET A 753 -21.49 13.38 -13.04
CA MET A 753 -20.31 14.24 -13.26
C MET A 753 -19.20 14.10 -12.20
N ILE A 754 -19.48 13.48 -11.06
CA ILE A 754 -18.48 13.19 -10.01
C ILE A 754 -18.11 11.69 -9.98
N LEU A 755 -19.02 10.79 -10.41
CA LEU A 755 -18.85 9.33 -10.31
C LEU A 755 -18.86 8.57 -11.65
N THR A 756 -18.98 9.25 -12.80
CA THR A 756 -18.53 8.74 -14.10
C THR A 756 -17.55 9.72 -14.71
#